data_AF-A0A561BQI4-F1
#
_entry.id   AF-A0A561BQI4-F1
#
_cell.length_a   1.000
_cell.length_b   1.000
_cell.length_c   1.000
_cell.angle_alpha   90.00
_cell.angle_beta   90.00
_cell.angle_gamma   90.00
#
_symmetry.space_group_name_H-M   'P 1'
#
loop_
_entity.id
_entity.type
_entity.pdbx_description
1 polymer ?
#
loop_
_entity_poly.entity_id
_entity_poly.type
_entity_poly.pdbx_seq_one_letter_code
_entity_poly.pdbx_strand_id
1 'polypeptide(L)'
;MSIFARLKRSVLLTGTALALVGGTLVATTGGPAAAQPAAVAQPVAGATLLGVVTDFAADSSTYTLTAGAAKVRVVFLKDDVFRLWLAPDGQFTDPANTPPTDPSAPASNIVTKTDYGTPKTSWRDRGSYYSLRTGKIEVRANKSPLRFSLYRADGRQVWSETAPLSWTDTSASQSLSRGASEQYFGGGMQNGRFSHRDQTIKVSRDFNWEDGGNPNASPYYMSTAGYGVLRHTFSPGSYSFTDPVVATHDEKRFDAYYFVGDLKTSLDRYTELTGRPFMPPIYGLEYGDSDCYNRGHYAKDPDTSNDWKVHPDKVTTLDAVKVAQKFRDEDMPGGWMLVNDDYGCGYSDSTEFEQVDGAWWGKREIPPLKQTGDELRKRNIEMGLWTQSSLDRQPAEVGEAGVRVRKLDVAWVGPGYRYALSACDTAHSGIEQYSNARGFAWMVEGWAGAQRCAVQWTGDHSGSLDAIKWQIPAITGSGNSGIAYSAGDVDGIFGGSPTSYTRDLQWKVFNPAFMTMSGWATPAYKHPWTYGEPYTAINRKYLKLRERLLPYFYSYAAEAHRTGAPLNRSLVLEYPDDPKTWDDSTKYEFLAGKEFLVAPMWGADEVKNGIYLPKGRWIDYWTGKVYQGPTTVNGYHAPLGTLPLFVKAGAVVPMWKSGINAAAEQGFGDRLTVDVYPEGRSSFSLYEDDRVTRDYKQAKSATQKFEVEAPIAGRGDIAVKVGASRGSYTGKPATRPYELTVHTGTTPREVTQDGRKLTKLASLNAYLAATSGWYYENGVVLVRTTAISTSHDAVIRLADTTSVGGGKAVLDTFGTPELGTPSLWNAPGQATEVTAGFRNGGTSTMRDVRLSLDLPDGWTATGTSTFAKVEPGQSVSAKVQVTPDASVKPASFTLTLNAAYQVGASRLTNSAVATAQLPYASLSQAANVVGISDAATYAQGNFDGSGNSFNGEALAAAGYTPGAEVTVQGAEFTWPTGAPGTPNLVKNQSAPILVSGTGSHLALLGAGAGLNAKGSVTIIYTDGSESQAPFQLPNWCCQDPATGGAKTAVSVKGRYTAAGLANTTTDYRVFYTAVQLDPGKTVKAIKLPGGGLGFFAATLADKPLPPAPTGQPWVSDLEWIDASNGWGPVERDRSNGEDGAADGAPITLDGTQYAKGLGTHAASSVSVRLGGNCSAFTAEVGVDDEVDDRGKVSFKVAVDGVVKYTSDLLTGTSPTVPVAVDVTGGQTLTLQVTDAGDGVTSDHADWADARLTCKDA
;
A
#
# COMPACT_ATOMS: atom_id res chain seq x y z
N MET A 1 39.20 42.85 15.88
CA MET A 1 39.66 42.65 17.28
C MET A 1 39.55 41.16 17.56
N SER A 2 40.64 40.40 17.38
CA SER A 2 41.67 40.10 18.40
C SER A 2 41.13 39.21 19.51
N ILE A 3 41.71 38.10 19.96
CA ILE A 3 42.87 37.25 19.61
C ILE A 3 42.83 36.17 20.73
N PHE A 4 43.13 34.91 20.41
CA PHE A 4 43.75 33.83 21.23
C PHE A 4 43.34 33.63 22.72
N ALA A 5 43.23 32.42 23.26
CA ALA A 5 44.30 31.44 23.49
C ALA A 5 43.66 30.28 24.30
N ARG A 6 43.81 28.99 23.92
CA ARG A 6 44.96 28.09 24.18
C ARG A 6 45.18 27.80 25.69
N LEU A 7 45.48 26.59 26.16
CA LEU A 7 45.64 25.23 25.61
C LEU A 7 46.11 24.35 26.80
N LYS A 8 46.08 23.02 26.63
CA LYS A 8 47.04 22.00 27.17
C LYS A 8 46.82 21.50 28.62
N ARG A 9 47.18 20.25 28.98
CA ARG A 9 47.69 19.01 28.33
C ARG A 9 47.68 17.94 29.44
N SER A 10 47.24 16.70 29.19
CA SER A 10 48.02 15.51 28.79
C SER A 10 48.86 14.86 29.89
N VAL A 11 48.92 13.53 29.93
CA VAL A 11 49.95 12.60 29.39
C VAL A 11 49.47 11.16 29.71
N LEU A 12 49.32 10.18 28.81
CA LEU A 12 50.19 9.45 27.85
C LEU A 12 51.02 8.30 28.46
N LEU A 13 50.97 7.10 27.82
CA LEU A 13 52.02 6.10 27.53
C LEU A 13 51.33 4.74 27.22
N THR A 14 51.63 3.89 26.21
CA THR A 14 52.47 3.78 24.98
C THR A 14 52.11 2.40 24.35
N GLY A 15 52.03 2.12 23.04
CA GLY A 15 53.06 2.12 21.96
C GLY A 15 53.52 0.67 21.70
N THR A 16 53.51 0.04 20.51
CA THR A 16 54.29 0.25 19.23
C THR A 16 53.94 -0.90 18.24
N ALA A 17 54.17 -0.94 16.90
CA ALA A 17 54.59 -0.03 15.80
C ALA A 17 54.49 -0.86 14.46
N LEU A 18 54.29 -0.29 13.25
CA LEU A 18 55.26 0.13 12.21
C LEU A 18 54.42 0.41 10.91
N ALA A 19 54.77 1.18 9.88
CA ALA A 19 55.60 2.37 9.60
C ALA A 19 55.28 2.79 8.14
N LEU A 20 55.39 4.07 7.83
CA LEU A 20 55.08 4.74 6.54
C LEU A 20 56.34 5.47 6.03
N VAL A 21 56.57 5.51 4.71
CA VAL A 21 57.34 6.53 3.95
C VAL A 21 56.78 6.48 2.52
N GLY A 22 56.46 7.52 1.75
CA GLY A 22 56.65 8.98 1.79
C GLY A 22 56.86 9.45 0.34
N GLY A 23 56.10 10.45 -0.14
CA GLY A 23 56.26 11.00 -1.50
C GLY A 23 55.32 12.18 -1.79
N THR A 24 55.88 13.38 -1.82
CA THR A 24 55.26 14.70 -2.03
C THR A 24 54.97 15.03 -3.50
N LEU A 25 53.90 15.80 -3.79
CA LEU A 25 53.89 16.76 -4.92
C LEU A 25 52.82 17.87 -4.79
N VAL A 26 53.35 19.08 -4.62
CA VAL A 26 52.97 20.42 -5.09
C VAL A 26 51.54 20.68 -5.60
N ALA A 27 50.93 21.73 -5.03
CA ALA A 27 49.72 22.39 -5.50
C ALA A 27 49.95 23.24 -6.76
N THR A 28 49.08 23.07 -7.75
CA THR A 28 48.81 24.07 -8.79
C THR A 28 47.33 24.47 -8.75
N THR A 29 47.10 25.76 -8.81
CA THR A 29 45.81 26.46 -8.81
C THR A 29 44.91 26.04 -9.99
N GLY A 30 43.71 25.54 -9.70
CA GLY A 30 42.60 25.39 -10.66
C GLY A 30 41.30 25.86 -10.00
N GLY A 31 40.56 26.76 -10.67
CA GLY A 31 39.26 27.26 -10.21
C GLY A 31 38.19 26.18 -10.09
N PRO A 32 36.99 26.51 -9.57
CA PRO A 32 35.93 25.52 -9.38
C PRO A 32 35.55 24.91 -10.74
N ALA A 33 35.69 23.58 -10.85
CA ALA A 33 35.27 22.84 -12.03
C ALA A 33 33.76 23.03 -12.23
N ALA A 34 33.37 23.57 -13.38
CA ALA A 34 31.99 23.59 -13.84
C ALA A 34 31.51 22.14 -13.96
N ALA A 35 30.34 21.84 -13.39
CA ALA A 35 29.67 20.57 -13.58
C ALA A 35 29.49 20.29 -15.08
N GLN A 36 29.91 19.11 -15.55
CA GLN A 36 29.62 18.65 -16.90
C GLN A 36 28.09 18.56 -17.10
N PRO A 37 27.55 19.02 -18.24
CA PRO A 37 26.14 18.88 -18.54
C PRO A 37 25.80 17.39 -18.71
N ALA A 38 24.76 16.93 -18.03
CA ALA A 38 24.18 15.61 -18.21
C ALA A 38 23.76 15.39 -19.67
N ALA A 39 23.88 14.15 -20.16
CA ALA A 39 23.41 13.75 -21.48
C ALA A 39 21.91 14.10 -21.64
N VAL A 40 21.55 14.63 -22.82
CA VAL A 40 20.18 15.07 -23.13
C VAL A 40 19.32 13.83 -23.37
N ALA A 41 18.21 13.71 -22.63
CA ALA A 41 17.22 12.67 -22.87
C ALA A 41 16.63 12.83 -24.28
N GLN A 42 16.58 11.76 -25.07
CA GLN A 42 15.95 11.80 -26.39
C GLN A 42 14.41 11.92 -26.23
N PRO A 43 13.75 12.81 -26.97
CA PRO A 43 12.30 12.90 -26.97
C PRO A 43 11.62 11.63 -27.51
N VAL A 44 10.30 11.52 -27.28
CA VAL A 44 9.44 10.52 -27.95
C VAL A 44 9.62 10.64 -29.47
N ALA A 45 9.67 9.53 -30.21
CA ALA A 45 9.92 9.56 -31.65
C ALA A 45 8.83 10.41 -32.35
N GLY A 46 9.23 11.29 -33.27
CA GLY A 46 8.32 12.25 -33.92
C GLY A 46 7.84 13.43 -33.04
N ALA A 47 8.32 13.59 -31.81
CA ALA A 47 7.95 14.72 -30.97
C ALA A 47 8.70 16.01 -31.35
N THR A 48 7.96 17.12 -31.36
CA THR A 48 8.52 18.46 -31.48
C THR A 48 9.14 18.88 -30.15
N LEU A 49 10.39 19.33 -30.18
CA LEU A 49 11.09 19.89 -29.02
C LEU A 49 10.88 21.41 -28.93
N LEU A 50 10.76 21.92 -27.71
CA LEU A 50 10.74 23.35 -27.47
C LEU A 50 12.09 24.00 -27.87
N GLY A 51 12.02 24.93 -28.81
CA GLY A 51 13.19 25.54 -29.46
C GLY A 51 13.86 26.67 -28.68
N VAL A 52 14.61 27.50 -29.39
CA VAL A 52 15.29 28.70 -28.83
C VAL A 52 14.29 29.82 -28.52
N VAL A 53 14.55 30.59 -27.45
CA VAL A 53 13.74 31.77 -27.12
C VAL A 53 13.96 32.88 -28.15
N THR A 54 12.89 33.30 -28.82
CA THR A 54 12.88 34.39 -29.79
C THR A 54 12.27 35.69 -29.25
N ASP A 55 11.45 35.62 -28.20
CA ASP A 55 10.84 36.79 -27.56
C ASP A 55 10.54 36.54 -26.07
N PHE A 56 10.47 37.62 -25.28
CA PHE A 56 10.18 37.59 -23.85
C PHE A 56 9.30 38.77 -23.45
N ALA A 57 8.19 38.49 -22.77
CA ALA A 57 7.30 39.48 -22.19
C ALA A 57 7.08 39.22 -20.69
N ALA A 58 7.12 40.28 -19.90
CA ALA A 58 6.83 40.23 -18.46
C ALA A 58 5.60 41.09 -18.16
N ASP A 59 4.59 40.49 -17.53
CA ASP A 59 3.38 41.16 -17.08
C ASP A 59 3.06 40.71 -15.65
N SER A 60 3.34 41.58 -14.68
CA SER A 60 3.12 41.32 -13.27
C SER A 60 3.77 40.00 -12.81
N SER A 61 2.98 39.01 -12.37
CA SER A 61 3.45 37.68 -11.95
C SER A 61 3.52 36.65 -13.08
N THR A 62 3.32 37.06 -14.34
CA THR A 62 3.34 36.19 -15.54
C THR A 62 4.49 36.56 -16.47
N TYR A 63 5.25 35.55 -16.88
CA TYR A 63 6.37 35.67 -17.81
C TYR A 63 6.12 34.80 -19.03
N THR A 64 6.03 35.40 -20.21
CA THR A 64 5.79 34.69 -21.47
C THR A 64 7.08 34.63 -22.28
N LEU A 65 7.50 33.43 -22.66
CA LEU A 65 8.62 33.16 -23.56
C LEU A 65 8.09 32.61 -24.88
N THR A 66 8.54 33.15 -26.00
CA THR A 66 8.19 32.66 -27.34
C THR A 66 9.37 31.87 -27.89
N ALA A 67 9.10 30.70 -28.50
CA ALA A 67 10.09 29.86 -29.15
C ALA A 67 9.51 29.28 -30.46
N GLY A 68 9.78 29.94 -31.59
CA GLY A 68 9.12 29.63 -32.86
C GLY A 68 7.62 29.95 -32.80
N ALA A 69 6.77 28.98 -33.16
CA ALA A 69 5.32 29.11 -33.01
C ALA A 69 4.85 28.91 -31.55
N ALA A 70 5.62 28.19 -30.73
CA ALA A 70 5.24 27.86 -29.37
C ALA A 70 5.43 29.05 -28.41
N LYS A 71 4.59 29.11 -27.38
CA LYS A 71 4.74 30.03 -26.25
C LYS A 71 4.67 29.28 -24.93
N VAL A 72 5.49 29.70 -23.96
CA VAL A 72 5.45 29.20 -22.58
C VAL A 72 5.19 30.35 -21.62
N ARG A 73 4.24 30.17 -20.70
CA ARG A 73 3.99 31.04 -19.55
C ARG A 73 4.52 30.42 -18.27
N VAL A 74 5.30 31.19 -17.53
CA VAL A 74 5.58 30.95 -16.10
C VAL A 74 4.72 31.92 -15.31
N VAL A 75 3.72 31.39 -14.60
CA VAL A 75 2.75 32.19 -13.81
C VAL A 75 2.95 31.90 -12.33
N PHE A 76 3.42 32.88 -11.56
CA PHE A 76 3.51 32.74 -10.10
C PHE A 76 2.17 33.06 -9.46
N LEU A 77 1.65 32.10 -8.67
CA LEU A 77 0.40 32.23 -7.91
C LEU A 77 0.68 32.57 -6.44
N LYS A 78 1.78 32.06 -5.90
CA LYS A 78 2.32 32.35 -4.56
C LYS A 78 3.84 32.37 -4.63
N ASP A 79 4.49 32.75 -3.52
CA ASP A 79 5.94 32.69 -3.42
C ASP A 79 6.50 31.26 -3.63
N ASP A 80 5.71 30.23 -3.34
CA ASP A 80 6.07 28.81 -3.44
C ASP A 80 5.21 28.00 -4.42
N VAL A 81 4.39 28.65 -5.26
CA VAL A 81 3.54 27.99 -6.26
C VAL A 81 3.60 28.71 -7.59
N PHE A 82 3.89 27.96 -8.66
CA PHE A 82 3.85 28.48 -10.03
C PHE A 82 3.26 27.48 -11.03
N ARG A 83 2.67 28.00 -12.11
CA ARG A 83 2.17 27.25 -13.26
C ARG A 83 3.16 27.40 -14.43
N LEU A 84 3.52 26.30 -15.06
CA LEU A 84 4.28 26.24 -16.30
C LEU A 84 3.34 25.76 -17.41
N TRP A 85 3.04 26.65 -18.36
CA TRP A 85 2.00 26.43 -19.35
C TRP A 85 2.57 26.66 -20.74
N LEU A 86 2.74 25.59 -21.51
CA LEU A 86 3.19 25.57 -22.89
C LEU A 86 1.98 25.41 -23.82
N ALA A 87 1.88 26.34 -24.78
CA ALA A 87 1.01 26.26 -25.94
C ALA A 87 1.87 26.02 -27.20
N PRO A 88 1.83 24.81 -27.79
CA PRO A 88 2.59 24.48 -29.00
C PRO A 88 2.40 25.40 -30.20
N ASP A 89 1.19 25.93 -30.38
CA ASP A 89 0.79 26.84 -31.46
C ASP A 89 0.74 28.33 -31.03
N GLY A 90 1.16 28.60 -29.78
CA GLY A 90 1.11 29.93 -29.17
C GLY A 90 -0.27 30.36 -28.69
N GLN A 91 -1.31 29.52 -28.79
CA GLN A 91 -2.66 29.78 -28.28
C GLN A 91 -2.90 29.01 -26.97
N PHE A 92 -3.07 29.76 -25.89
CA PHE A 92 -3.27 29.18 -24.56
C PHE A 92 -4.73 28.73 -24.37
N THR A 93 -4.93 27.44 -24.10
CA THR A 93 -6.23 26.83 -23.79
C THR A 93 -6.23 26.15 -22.43
N ASP A 94 -7.39 26.14 -21.77
CA ASP A 94 -7.57 25.53 -20.45
C ASP A 94 -8.77 24.56 -20.45
N PRO A 95 -8.71 23.46 -21.22
CA PRO A 95 -9.82 22.51 -21.33
C PRO A 95 -10.15 21.87 -19.99
N ALA A 96 -9.19 21.67 -19.08
CA ALA A 96 -9.45 21.09 -17.76
C ALA A 96 -10.35 21.98 -16.87
N ASN A 97 -10.45 23.28 -17.18
CA ASN A 97 -11.31 24.23 -16.48
C ASN A 97 -12.30 24.98 -17.40
N THR A 98 -12.38 24.60 -18.68
CA THR A 98 -13.36 25.11 -19.65
C THR A 98 -14.40 24.02 -19.89
N PRO A 99 -15.71 24.34 -19.84
CA PRO A 99 -16.74 23.37 -20.19
C PRO A 99 -16.50 22.76 -21.57
N PRO A 100 -16.63 21.42 -21.73
CA PRO A 100 -16.53 20.79 -23.03
C PRO A 100 -17.54 21.35 -24.03
N THR A 101 -17.17 21.39 -25.31
CA THR A 101 -18.10 21.75 -26.41
C THR A 101 -19.00 20.58 -26.80
N ASP A 102 -18.61 19.34 -26.48
CA ASP A 102 -19.43 18.15 -26.65
C ASP A 102 -20.57 18.17 -25.60
N PRO A 103 -21.85 18.24 -26.03
CA PRO A 103 -22.98 18.29 -25.11
C PRO A 103 -23.16 17.01 -24.27
N SER A 104 -22.50 15.90 -24.62
CA SER A 104 -22.52 14.66 -23.84
C SER A 104 -21.44 14.58 -22.75
N ALA A 105 -20.47 15.52 -22.76
CA ALA A 105 -19.40 15.58 -21.77
C ALA A 105 -19.74 16.53 -20.62
N PRO A 106 -19.73 16.07 -19.35
CA PRO A 106 -20.17 16.89 -18.22
C PRO A 106 -19.14 17.97 -17.87
N ALA A 107 -19.59 19.08 -17.26
CA ALA A 107 -18.72 20.15 -16.81
C ALA A 107 -18.19 19.88 -15.39
N SER A 108 -16.87 19.85 -15.21
CA SER A 108 -16.21 19.88 -13.90
C SER A 108 -14.79 20.43 -14.06
N ASN A 109 -14.25 21.00 -12.97
CA ASN A 109 -12.95 21.68 -12.93
C ASN A 109 -11.98 20.95 -12.00
N ILE A 110 -10.72 20.84 -12.42
CA ILE A 110 -9.64 20.34 -11.55
C ILE A 110 -9.20 21.45 -10.58
N VAL A 111 -8.95 22.65 -11.10
CA VAL A 111 -8.50 23.80 -10.30
C VAL A 111 -9.71 24.62 -9.88
N THR A 112 -9.91 24.80 -8.58
CA THR A 112 -11.06 25.54 -8.05
C THR A 112 -10.66 26.87 -7.42
N LYS A 113 -9.40 27.00 -6.96
CA LYS A 113 -8.85 28.26 -6.46
C LYS A 113 -8.22 29.07 -7.59
N THR A 114 -8.86 30.17 -7.97
CA THR A 114 -8.38 31.09 -9.03
C THR A 114 -8.05 32.49 -8.51
N ASP A 115 -8.58 32.86 -7.34
CA ASP A 115 -8.48 34.17 -6.70
C ASP A 115 -7.24 34.27 -5.79
N TYR A 116 -6.07 33.85 -6.27
CA TYR A 116 -4.82 34.12 -5.56
C TYR A 116 -4.52 35.63 -5.59
N GLY A 117 -3.98 36.16 -4.49
CA GLY A 117 -3.37 37.48 -4.51
C GLY A 117 -2.14 37.49 -5.43
N THR A 118 -1.80 38.63 -6.02
CA THR A 118 -0.63 38.74 -6.90
C THR A 118 0.67 38.71 -6.09
N PRO A 119 1.53 37.67 -6.23
CA PRO A 119 2.80 37.63 -5.50
C PRO A 119 3.76 38.70 -6.06
N LYS A 120 4.66 39.18 -5.20
CA LYS A 120 5.75 40.05 -5.64
C LYS A 120 6.79 39.22 -6.37
N THR A 121 6.95 39.48 -7.66
CA THR A 121 7.94 38.81 -8.51
C THR A 121 8.98 39.80 -9.03
N SER A 122 10.12 39.27 -9.48
CA SER A 122 11.11 40.05 -10.23
C SER A 122 11.78 39.16 -11.28
N TRP A 123 12.32 39.77 -12.34
CA TRP A 123 13.08 39.05 -13.34
C TRP A 123 14.37 39.77 -13.73
N ARG A 124 15.36 39.00 -14.21
CA ARG A 124 16.60 39.52 -14.79
C ARG A 124 17.04 38.67 -15.98
N ASP A 125 17.48 39.33 -17.04
CA ASP A 125 18.27 38.67 -18.08
C ASP A 125 19.70 38.39 -17.57
N ARG A 126 20.13 37.14 -17.62
CA ARG A 126 21.47 36.69 -17.21
C ARG A 126 22.31 36.23 -18.39
N GLY A 127 21.95 36.62 -19.61
CA GLY A 127 22.60 36.18 -20.85
C GLY A 127 22.02 34.84 -21.30
N SER A 128 22.52 33.73 -20.73
CA SER A 128 22.13 32.38 -21.14
C SER A 128 20.74 31.95 -20.65
N TYR A 129 20.18 32.64 -19.64
CA TYR A 129 18.84 32.36 -19.10
C TYR A 129 18.16 33.63 -18.58
N TYR A 130 16.82 33.59 -18.50
CA TYR A 130 16.05 34.54 -17.68
C TYR A 130 15.91 33.98 -16.26
N SER A 131 16.23 34.79 -15.26
CA SER A 131 16.03 34.49 -13.83
C SER A 131 14.68 35.08 -13.41
N LEU A 132 13.71 34.25 -13.04
CA LEU A 132 12.36 34.65 -12.61
C LEU A 132 12.21 34.31 -11.12
N ARG A 133 11.94 35.28 -10.25
CA ARG A 133 12.08 35.13 -8.80
C ARG A 133 10.84 35.57 -8.02
N THR A 134 10.60 34.86 -6.91
CA THR A 134 9.76 35.28 -5.77
C THR A 134 10.63 35.46 -4.53
N GLY A 135 10.00 35.66 -3.36
CA GLY A 135 10.71 35.61 -2.07
C GLY A 135 11.27 34.23 -1.69
N LYS A 136 10.79 33.13 -2.29
CA LYS A 136 11.16 31.75 -1.89
C LYS A 136 11.84 30.92 -2.98
N ILE A 137 11.59 31.22 -4.26
CA ILE A 137 12.06 30.39 -5.38
C ILE A 137 12.60 31.23 -6.54
N GLU A 138 13.42 30.58 -7.37
CA GLU A 138 13.89 31.07 -8.66
C GLU A 138 13.61 30.02 -9.73
N VAL A 139 12.85 30.39 -10.76
CA VAL A 139 12.71 29.62 -12.00
C VAL A 139 13.66 30.21 -13.03
N ARG A 140 14.60 29.41 -13.53
CA ARG A 140 15.51 29.80 -14.60
C ARG A 140 15.04 29.23 -15.93
N ALA A 141 14.81 30.11 -16.90
CA ALA A 141 14.46 29.76 -18.27
C ALA A 141 15.70 29.93 -19.16
N ASN A 142 16.44 28.85 -19.38
CA ASN A 142 17.59 28.80 -20.29
C ASN A 142 17.12 29.11 -21.71
N LYS A 143 17.87 29.87 -22.52
CA LYS A 143 17.35 30.40 -23.79
C LYS A 143 17.57 29.50 -25.01
N SER A 144 18.57 28.60 -24.97
CA SER A 144 19.00 27.84 -26.15
C SER A 144 19.49 26.42 -25.81
N PRO A 145 18.66 25.38 -26.00
CA PRO A 145 17.20 25.46 -26.21
C PRO A 145 16.48 25.94 -24.94
N LEU A 146 15.19 26.27 -25.07
CA LEU A 146 14.37 26.67 -23.93
C LEU A 146 14.20 25.49 -22.96
N ARG A 147 14.80 25.60 -21.77
CA ARG A 147 14.71 24.63 -20.66
C ARG A 147 14.56 25.32 -19.32
N PHE A 148 13.75 24.73 -18.45
CA PHE A 148 13.46 25.24 -17.12
C PHE A 148 14.28 24.53 -16.04
N SER A 149 14.66 25.27 -15.01
CA SER A 149 15.23 24.71 -13.79
C SER A 149 14.73 25.50 -12.59
N LEU A 150 14.48 24.80 -11.49
CA LEU A 150 13.94 25.35 -10.26
C LEU A 150 15.00 25.37 -9.17
N TYR A 151 15.12 26.50 -8.50
CA TYR A 151 15.99 26.71 -7.36
C TYR A 151 15.21 27.27 -6.18
N ARG A 152 15.66 26.93 -4.98
CA ARG A 152 15.31 27.67 -3.76
C ARG A 152 15.97 29.04 -3.78
N ALA A 153 15.45 30.00 -3.01
CA ALA A 153 16.03 31.34 -2.90
C ALA A 153 17.49 31.35 -2.39
N ASP A 154 17.92 30.31 -1.68
CA ASP A 154 19.31 30.11 -1.23
C ASP A 154 20.26 29.60 -2.32
N GLY A 155 19.75 29.32 -3.52
CA GLY A 155 20.54 28.84 -4.66
C GLY A 155 20.64 27.31 -4.77
N ARG A 156 20.03 26.53 -3.87
CA ARG A 156 19.95 25.07 -3.99
C ARG A 156 19.03 24.67 -5.13
N GLN A 157 19.52 23.86 -6.07
CA GLN A 157 18.70 23.30 -7.14
C GLN A 157 17.68 22.31 -6.58
N VAL A 158 16.44 22.42 -7.04
CA VAL A 158 15.34 21.48 -6.73
C VAL A 158 15.22 20.47 -7.86
N TRP A 159 15.15 20.94 -9.12
CA TRP A 159 15.19 20.11 -10.32
C TRP A 159 15.65 20.94 -11.52
N SER A 160 16.09 20.26 -12.57
CA SER A 160 16.36 20.86 -13.89
C SER A 160 15.82 19.97 -14.99
N GLU A 161 15.28 20.55 -16.05
CA GLU A 161 14.92 19.79 -17.25
C GLU A 161 16.19 19.24 -17.93
N THR A 162 16.22 17.93 -18.17
CA THR A 162 17.30 17.23 -18.90
C THR A 162 17.17 17.44 -20.41
N ALA A 163 15.93 17.52 -20.90
CA ALA A 163 15.56 17.85 -22.27
C ALA A 163 14.48 18.94 -22.30
N PRO A 164 14.36 19.73 -23.39
CA PRO A 164 13.23 20.66 -23.56
C PRO A 164 11.88 19.95 -23.43
N LEU A 165 10.84 20.67 -23.00
CA LEU A 165 9.47 20.18 -23.12
C LEU A 165 9.21 19.71 -24.56
N SER A 166 8.52 18.58 -24.69
CA SER A 166 8.25 17.97 -26.00
C SER A 166 6.78 17.61 -26.15
N TRP A 167 6.29 17.59 -27.39
CA TRP A 167 4.92 17.22 -27.71
C TRP A 167 4.81 16.56 -29.08
N THR A 168 3.82 15.70 -29.24
CA THR A 168 3.34 15.17 -30.53
C THR A 168 1.99 15.82 -30.86
N ASP A 169 1.27 15.29 -31.84
CA ASP A 169 -0.12 15.70 -32.07
C ASP A 169 -1.08 15.23 -30.97
N THR A 170 -0.69 14.23 -30.17
CA THR A 170 -1.57 13.60 -29.18
C THR A 170 -1.04 13.62 -27.75
N SER A 171 0.24 13.91 -27.51
CA SER A 171 0.85 13.84 -26.17
C SER A 171 1.86 14.96 -25.90
N ALA A 172 2.15 15.20 -24.62
CA ALA A 172 3.19 16.13 -24.18
C ALA A 172 3.94 15.58 -22.96
N SER A 173 5.26 15.76 -22.96
CA SER A 173 6.18 15.18 -21.98
C SER A 173 7.09 16.23 -21.36
N GLN A 174 7.47 16.01 -20.10
CA GLN A 174 8.57 16.70 -19.43
C GLN A 174 9.57 15.69 -18.91
N SER A 175 10.87 15.99 -19.10
CA SER A 175 11.97 15.20 -18.57
C SER A 175 12.77 16.01 -17.55
N LEU A 176 12.92 15.48 -16.34
CA LEU A 176 13.59 16.12 -15.20
C LEU A 176 14.81 15.31 -14.75
N SER A 177 15.85 16.02 -14.30
CA SER A 177 17.00 15.43 -13.62
C SER A 177 16.55 14.72 -12.35
N ARG A 178 17.09 13.54 -12.08
CA ARG A 178 16.80 12.79 -10.86
C ARG A 178 17.97 12.83 -9.88
N GLY A 179 17.70 13.13 -8.61
CA GLY A 179 18.70 13.02 -7.55
C GLY A 179 19.08 11.57 -7.24
N ALA A 180 20.33 11.36 -6.80
CA ALA A 180 20.88 10.03 -6.50
C ALA A 180 20.07 9.24 -5.46
N SER A 181 19.45 9.93 -4.51
CA SER A 181 18.60 9.34 -3.46
C SER A 181 17.18 9.89 -3.45
N GLU A 182 16.77 10.58 -4.52
CA GLU A 182 15.46 11.23 -4.62
C GLU A 182 14.34 10.19 -4.74
N GLN A 183 13.26 10.37 -3.98
CA GLN A 183 12.16 9.41 -3.91
C GLN A 183 10.89 10.08 -4.39
N TYR A 184 9.99 9.29 -4.96
CA TYR A 184 8.77 9.76 -5.61
C TYR A 184 7.55 9.06 -5.02
N PHE A 185 6.53 9.85 -4.70
CA PHE A 185 5.27 9.39 -4.13
C PHE A 185 4.09 10.05 -4.86
N GLY A 186 2.91 9.45 -4.78
CA GLY A 186 1.69 10.00 -5.37
C GLY A 186 1.13 9.12 -6.49
N GLY A 187 0.57 9.73 -7.53
CA GLY A 187 -0.05 9.03 -8.67
C GLY A 187 -1.50 8.59 -8.44
N GLY A 188 -2.13 9.04 -7.35
CA GLY A 188 -3.45 8.58 -6.90
C GLY A 188 -3.35 7.38 -5.96
N MET A 189 -4.33 6.49 -6.04
CA MET A 189 -4.33 5.17 -5.42
C MET A 189 -3.69 4.16 -6.37
N GLN A 190 -2.46 3.74 -6.05
CA GLN A 190 -1.70 2.73 -6.79
C GLN A 190 -1.69 1.46 -5.95
N ASN A 191 -2.58 0.52 -6.24
CA ASN A 191 -2.77 -0.65 -5.40
C ASN A 191 -1.46 -1.43 -5.21
N GLY A 192 -1.17 -1.80 -3.96
CA GLY A 192 0.07 -2.48 -3.55
C GLY A 192 1.31 -1.60 -3.37
N ARG A 193 1.26 -0.31 -3.74
CA ARG A 193 2.44 0.56 -3.87
C ARG A 193 2.22 1.92 -3.20
N PHE A 194 3.31 2.50 -2.70
CA PHE A 194 3.29 3.87 -2.16
C PHE A 194 4.52 4.70 -2.55
N SER A 195 5.65 4.05 -2.82
CA SER A 195 6.94 4.62 -3.26
C SER A 195 7.29 4.10 -4.66
N HIS A 196 7.73 5.00 -5.54
CA HIS A 196 7.76 4.74 -6.99
C HIS A 196 9.13 4.97 -7.65
N ARG A 197 10.20 5.18 -6.87
CA ARG A 197 11.54 5.38 -7.45
C ARG A 197 11.93 4.17 -8.31
N ASP A 198 12.51 4.44 -9.49
CA ASP A 198 12.92 3.42 -10.46
C ASP A 198 11.74 2.61 -11.05
N GLN A 199 10.51 3.12 -10.92
CA GLN A 199 9.30 2.51 -11.46
C GLN A 199 8.59 3.46 -12.42
N THR A 200 7.81 2.86 -13.32
CA THR A 200 6.81 3.57 -14.12
C THR A 200 5.43 3.28 -13.58
N ILE A 201 4.68 4.32 -13.24
CA ILE A 201 3.27 4.21 -12.85
C ILE A 201 2.35 4.69 -13.96
N LYS A 202 1.19 4.06 -14.08
CA LYS A 202 0.11 4.50 -14.95
C LYS A 202 -0.76 5.50 -14.20
N VAL A 203 -1.09 6.59 -14.88
CA VAL A 203 -2.01 7.63 -14.43
C VAL A 203 -3.21 7.60 -15.36
N SER A 204 -3.97 6.52 -15.26
CA SER A 204 -5.12 6.21 -16.09
C SER A 204 -6.13 5.40 -15.28
N ARG A 205 -7.29 5.13 -15.86
CA ARG A 205 -8.19 4.07 -15.37
C ARG A 205 -7.72 2.71 -15.88
N ASP A 206 -7.97 1.65 -15.11
CA ASP A 206 -7.67 0.27 -15.53
C ASP A 206 -8.69 -0.79 -15.09
N PHE A 207 -9.74 -0.43 -14.33
CA PHE A 207 -10.72 -1.35 -13.72
C PHE A 207 -10.10 -2.52 -12.95
N ASN A 208 -8.82 -2.41 -12.57
CA ASN A 208 -8.15 -3.39 -11.74
C ASN A 208 -8.21 -2.93 -10.28
N TRP A 209 -9.08 -3.59 -9.53
CA TRP A 209 -9.33 -3.28 -8.12
C TRP A 209 -8.37 -3.97 -7.15
N GLU A 210 -7.53 -4.88 -7.64
CA GLU A 210 -6.62 -5.68 -6.83
C GLU A 210 -5.16 -5.15 -6.90
N ASP A 211 -4.20 -5.93 -6.40
CA ASP A 211 -2.79 -5.58 -6.41
C ASP A 211 -2.28 -5.23 -7.82
N GLY A 212 -1.46 -4.19 -7.90
CA GLY A 212 -0.95 -3.66 -9.17
C GLY A 212 -1.92 -2.78 -9.97
N GLY A 213 -3.19 -2.64 -9.55
CA GLY A 213 -4.17 -1.75 -10.19
C GLY A 213 -4.04 -0.26 -9.81
N ASN A 214 -4.80 0.61 -10.48
CA ASN A 214 -4.83 2.05 -10.22
C ASN A 214 -6.26 2.64 -10.30
N PRO A 215 -7.15 2.23 -9.38
CA PRO A 215 -8.59 2.51 -9.45
C PRO A 215 -8.99 3.95 -9.11
N ASN A 216 -8.08 4.75 -8.56
CA ASN A 216 -8.29 6.17 -8.30
C ASN A 216 -7.02 6.94 -8.64
N ALA A 217 -6.62 6.90 -9.92
CA ALA A 217 -5.44 7.59 -10.40
C ALA A 217 -5.54 9.11 -10.18
N SER A 218 -4.41 9.77 -9.94
CA SER A 218 -4.35 11.22 -9.81
C SER A 218 -3.10 11.76 -10.48
N PRO A 219 -3.20 12.77 -11.37
CA PRO A 219 -2.06 13.34 -12.07
C PRO A 219 -1.23 14.29 -11.17
N TYR A 220 -0.96 13.84 -9.95
CA TYR A 220 -0.17 14.54 -8.95
C TYR A 220 0.88 13.61 -8.35
N TYR A 221 2.13 14.05 -8.31
CA TYR A 221 3.21 13.38 -7.59
C TYR A 221 4.03 14.37 -6.75
N MET A 222 4.78 13.87 -5.78
CA MET A 222 5.70 14.64 -4.95
C MET A 222 7.05 13.93 -4.79
N SER A 223 8.08 14.73 -4.52
CA SER A 223 9.47 14.29 -4.43
C SER A 223 10.14 14.73 -3.13
N THR A 224 11.05 13.90 -2.61
CA THR A 224 11.92 14.24 -1.47
C THR A 224 12.92 15.36 -1.75
N ALA A 225 13.15 15.75 -3.02
CA ALA A 225 13.90 16.97 -3.34
C ALA A 225 13.14 18.25 -2.93
N GLY A 226 11.87 18.11 -2.56
CA GLY A 226 11.05 19.16 -1.97
C GLY A 226 10.23 19.90 -3.00
N TYR A 227 9.48 19.16 -3.81
CA TYR A 227 8.46 19.70 -4.70
C TYR A 227 7.37 18.67 -4.96
N GLY A 228 6.20 19.13 -5.40
CA GLY A 228 5.23 18.29 -6.09
C GLY A 228 4.73 18.94 -7.37
N VAL A 229 4.12 18.13 -8.23
CA VAL A 229 3.67 18.51 -9.57
C VAL A 229 2.27 17.99 -9.80
N LEU A 230 1.36 18.86 -10.20
CA LEU A 230 0.06 18.50 -10.77
C LEU A 230 0.11 18.72 -12.28
N ARG A 231 -0.13 17.68 -13.08
CA ARG A 231 -0.49 17.89 -14.50
C ARG A 231 -1.98 18.22 -14.60
N HIS A 232 -2.24 19.44 -15.05
CA HIS A 232 -3.57 20.00 -15.16
C HIS A 232 -4.28 19.49 -16.40
N THR A 233 -4.72 18.22 -16.38
CA THR A 233 -5.33 17.54 -17.52
C THR A 233 -6.32 16.48 -17.05
N PHE A 234 -7.30 16.16 -17.91
CA PHE A 234 -8.15 14.98 -17.77
C PHE A 234 -7.71 13.82 -18.69
N SER A 235 -6.67 14.01 -19.48
CA SER A 235 -6.12 12.94 -20.30
C SER A 235 -5.34 11.94 -19.44
N PRO A 236 -5.36 10.64 -19.78
CA PRO A 236 -4.48 9.67 -19.16
C PRO A 236 -3.00 9.99 -19.40
N GLY A 237 -2.13 9.31 -18.65
CA GLY A 237 -0.69 9.47 -18.78
C GLY A 237 0.10 8.41 -18.03
N SER A 238 1.41 8.63 -17.95
CA SER A 238 2.35 7.80 -17.21
C SER A 238 3.49 8.63 -16.64
N TYR A 239 3.97 8.24 -15.47
CA TYR A 239 5.14 8.84 -14.83
C TYR A 239 6.21 7.76 -14.67
N SER A 240 7.33 7.91 -15.38
CA SER A 240 8.54 7.13 -15.20
C SER A 240 9.46 7.85 -14.24
N PHE A 241 9.73 7.24 -13.08
CA PHE A 241 10.66 7.77 -12.08
C PHE A 241 12.04 7.09 -12.15
N THR A 242 12.41 6.64 -13.35
CA THR A 242 13.78 6.25 -13.72
C THR A 242 14.67 7.50 -13.86
N ASP A 243 15.94 7.34 -14.24
CA ASP A 243 16.81 8.48 -14.56
C ASP A 243 16.93 8.60 -16.10
N PRO A 244 16.42 9.68 -16.72
CA PRO A 244 15.73 10.83 -16.12
C PRO A 244 14.27 10.52 -15.75
N VAL A 245 13.67 11.37 -14.91
CA VAL A 245 12.23 11.30 -14.64
C VAL A 245 11.45 11.84 -15.82
N VAL A 246 10.49 11.09 -16.34
CA VAL A 246 9.65 11.47 -17.48
C VAL A 246 8.18 11.43 -17.09
N ALA A 247 7.48 12.56 -17.24
CA ALA A 247 6.05 12.66 -17.02
C ALA A 247 5.31 13.03 -18.30
N THR A 248 4.42 12.14 -18.75
CA THR A 248 3.73 12.21 -20.04
C THR A 248 2.22 12.12 -19.85
N HIS A 249 1.47 12.88 -20.65
CA HIS A 249 0.02 12.74 -20.76
C HIS A 249 -0.42 12.82 -22.23
N ASP A 250 -1.54 12.17 -22.54
CA ASP A 250 -2.18 12.12 -23.86
C ASP A 250 -2.94 13.42 -24.16
N GLU A 251 -2.18 14.52 -24.10
CA GLU A 251 -2.64 15.85 -24.47
C GLU A 251 -1.49 16.66 -25.07
N LYS A 252 -1.74 17.29 -26.22
CA LYS A 252 -0.75 18.11 -26.94
C LYS A 252 -0.20 19.30 -26.14
N ARG A 253 -0.98 19.91 -25.23
CA ARG A 253 -0.50 21.01 -24.38
C ARG A 253 0.28 20.48 -23.18
N PHE A 254 1.29 21.25 -22.75
CA PHE A 254 1.90 21.04 -21.44
C PHE A 254 1.42 22.09 -20.43
N ASP A 255 0.90 21.67 -19.28
CA ASP A 255 0.32 22.56 -18.26
C ASP A 255 0.45 21.99 -16.85
N ALA A 256 1.48 22.41 -16.13
CA ALA A 256 1.83 21.86 -14.83
C ALA A 256 1.82 22.94 -13.75
N TYR A 257 1.32 22.59 -12.56
CA TYR A 257 1.50 23.39 -11.35
C TYR A 257 2.58 22.76 -10.47
N TYR A 258 3.51 23.56 -9.99
CA TYR A 258 4.59 23.14 -9.09
C TYR A 258 4.35 23.71 -7.69
N PHE A 259 4.51 22.85 -6.69
CA PHE A 259 4.34 23.17 -5.28
C PHE A 259 5.67 22.98 -4.55
N VAL A 260 6.32 24.06 -4.13
CA VAL A 260 7.72 23.99 -3.66
C VAL A 260 7.78 24.03 -2.14
N GLY A 261 8.22 22.94 -1.51
CA GLY A 261 8.13 22.77 -0.06
C GLY A 261 8.57 21.38 0.37
N ASP A 262 8.40 21.02 1.63
CA ASP A 262 8.43 19.61 2.03
C ASP A 262 7.16 18.88 1.52
N LEU A 263 7.08 17.56 1.74
CA LEU A 263 5.96 16.74 1.27
C LEU A 263 4.59 17.26 1.76
N LYS A 264 4.50 17.70 3.03
CA LYS A 264 3.27 18.26 3.60
C LYS A 264 2.91 19.62 3.01
N THR A 265 3.90 20.49 2.79
CA THR A 265 3.68 21.79 2.14
C THR A 265 3.21 21.59 0.70
N SER A 266 3.75 20.60 -0.01
CA SER A 266 3.28 20.23 -1.35
C SER A 266 1.81 19.83 -1.34
N LEU A 267 1.42 18.91 -0.45
CA LEU A 267 0.02 18.49 -0.28
C LEU A 267 -0.92 19.64 0.10
N ASP A 268 -0.46 20.53 0.99
CA ASP A 268 -1.21 21.72 1.38
C ASP A 268 -1.49 22.63 0.18
N ARG A 269 -0.48 22.92 -0.64
CA ARG A 269 -0.67 23.75 -1.84
C ARG A 269 -1.48 23.06 -2.93
N TYR A 270 -1.27 21.75 -3.14
CA TYR A 270 -2.03 20.97 -4.11
C TYR A 270 -3.53 20.96 -3.79
N THR A 271 -3.89 20.70 -2.54
CA THR A 271 -5.29 20.70 -2.10
C THR A 271 -5.87 22.10 -1.93
N GLU A 272 -5.07 23.12 -1.61
CA GLU A 272 -5.50 24.51 -1.69
C GLU A 272 -5.95 24.87 -3.12
N LEU A 273 -5.20 24.40 -4.12
CA LEU A 273 -5.46 24.68 -5.53
C LEU A 273 -6.67 23.90 -6.10
N THR A 274 -6.74 22.60 -5.82
CA THR A 274 -7.73 21.69 -6.44
C THR A 274 -9.02 21.51 -5.65
N GLY A 275 -9.05 22.01 -4.41
CA GLY A 275 -10.15 21.87 -3.47
C GLY A 275 -9.69 21.13 -2.23
N ARG A 276 -9.95 21.72 -1.07
CA ARG A 276 -9.65 21.10 0.22
C ARG A 276 -10.41 19.78 0.35
N PRO A 277 -9.83 18.74 0.98
CA PRO A 277 -10.59 17.54 1.30
C PRO A 277 -11.89 17.91 2.02
N PHE A 278 -13.02 17.32 1.65
CA PHE A 278 -14.29 17.67 2.30
C PHE A 278 -14.21 17.37 3.80
N MET A 279 -14.85 18.19 4.64
CA MET A 279 -14.99 17.85 6.05
C MET A 279 -16.11 16.82 6.19
N PRO A 280 -15.85 15.56 6.59
CA PRO A 280 -16.88 14.56 6.71
C PRO A 280 -17.85 14.91 7.85
N PRO A 281 -19.12 14.51 7.74
CA PRO A 281 -19.95 14.39 8.92
C PRO A 281 -19.37 13.29 9.82
N ILE A 282 -19.54 13.40 11.13
CA ILE A 282 -18.85 12.49 12.05
C ILE A 282 -19.29 11.02 11.88
N TYR A 283 -20.56 10.78 11.52
CA TYR A 283 -21.05 9.41 11.24
C TYR A 283 -20.33 8.79 10.04
N GLY A 284 -19.78 9.59 9.13
CA GLY A 284 -18.97 9.10 8.01
C GLY A 284 -17.60 8.56 8.45
N LEU A 285 -17.19 8.82 9.69
CA LEU A 285 -16.03 8.19 10.32
C LEU A 285 -16.43 6.94 11.13
N GLU A 286 -17.71 6.68 11.35
CA GLU A 286 -18.19 5.46 12.01
C GLU A 286 -18.30 4.32 10.98
N TYR A 287 -18.53 3.09 11.47
CA TYR A 287 -18.66 1.92 10.62
C TYR A 287 -19.90 2.01 9.71
N GLY A 288 -19.68 1.85 8.41
CA GLY A 288 -20.75 1.79 7.40
C GLY A 288 -21.14 0.36 7.05
N ASP A 289 -22.39 0.18 6.65
CA ASP A 289 -22.92 -1.06 6.11
C ASP A 289 -23.59 -0.83 4.74
N SER A 290 -23.57 -1.86 3.91
CA SER A 290 -24.10 -1.79 2.55
C SER A 290 -24.64 -3.13 2.09
N ASP A 291 -25.87 -3.13 1.54
CA ASP A 291 -26.49 -4.28 0.86
C ASP A 291 -27.66 -3.80 -0.01
N CYS A 292 -28.23 -4.72 -0.79
CA CYS A 292 -29.54 -4.55 -1.41
C CYS A 292 -30.60 -5.26 -0.56
N TYR A 293 -31.48 -4.49 0.10
CA TYR A 293 -32.56 -5.02 0.93
C TYR A 293 -33.88 -5.19 0.18
N ASN A 294 -34.02 -4.63 -1.02
CA ASN A 294 -35.25 -4.65 -1.81
C ASN A 294 -35.19 -5.72 -2.92
N ARG A 295 -35.01 -7.01 -2.60
CA ARG A 295 -34.82 -8.09 -3.59
C ARG A 295 -36.09 -8.85 -3.98
N GLY A 296 -37.24 -8.49 -3.44
CA GLY A 296 -38.51 -9.20 -3.69
C GLY A 296 -38.98 -9.13 -5.14
N HIS A 297 -38.59 -8.08 -5.88
CA HIS A 297 -38.95 -7.90 -7.28
C HIS A 297 -38.22 -8.87 -8.22
N TYR A 298 -37.04 -9.39 -7.85
CA TYR A 298 -36.31 -10.36 -8.67
C TYR A 298 -37.10 -11.65 -8.90
N ALA A 299 -38.04 -12.01 -8.01
CA ALA A 299 -38.90 -13.18 -8.18
C ALA A 299 -39.93 -13.03 -9.33
N LYS A 300 -40.07 -11.81 -9.88
CA LYS A 300 -40.96 -11.48 -11.00
C LYS A 300 -40.22 -10.76 -12.13
N ASP A 301 -38.90 -10.66 -12.07
CA ASP A 301 -38.09 -9.92 -13.05
C ASP A 301 -38.23 -10.59 -14.43
N PRO A 302 -38.52 -9.84 -15.50
CA PRO A 302 -38.54 -10.39 -16.85
C PRO A 302 -37.18 -10.94 -17.31
N ASP A 303 -36.08 -10.50 -16.69
CA ASP A 303 -34.75 -11.08 -16.88
C ASP A 303 -34.47 -12.18 -15.84
N THR A 304 -34.75 -13.43 -16.21
CA THR A 304 -34.57 -14.60 -15.34
C THR A 304 -33.10 -14.88 -14.99
N SER A 305 -32.13 -14.17 -15.61
CA SER A 305 -30.73 -14.25 -15.18
C SER A 305 -30.51 -13.62 -13.79
N ASN A 306 -31.48 -12.87 -13.26
CA ASN A 306 -31.45 -12.30 -11.91
C ASN A 306 -32.10 -13.17 -10.83
N ASP A 307 -32.64 -14.34 -11.15
CA ASP A 307 -33.36 -15.20 -10.17
C ASP A 307 -32.48 -15.59 -8.96
N TRP A 308 -31.16 -15.68 -9.14
CA TRP A 308 -30.21 -15.96 -8.05
C TRP A 308 -30.15 -14.85 -7.00
N LYS A 309 -30.63 -13.63 -7.32
CA LYS A 309 -30.69 -12.51 -6.38
C LYS A 309 -31.86 -12.62 -5.41
N VAL A 310 -32.85 -13.48 -5.68
CA VAL A 310 -34.01 -13.66 -4.80
C VAL A 310 -33.55 -14.09 -3.40
N HIS A 311 -34.00 -13.36 -2.38
CA HIS A 311 -33.57 -13.59 -1.01
C HIS A 311 -34.77 -13.48 -0.03
N PRO A 312 -35.01 -14.48 0.83
CA PRO A 312 -36.21 -14.53 1.67
C PRO A 312 -36.27 -13.44 2.74
N ASP A 313 -35.11 -12.96 3.23
CA ASP A 313 -35.05 -11.96 4.30
C ASP A 313 -34.87 -10.51 3.83
N LYS A 314 -34.72 -10.30 2.51
CA LYS A 314 -34.43 -8.99 1.89
C LYS A 314 -35.46 -8.72 0.79
N VAL A 315 -36.73 -8.68 1.16
CA VAL A 315 -37.84 -8.59 0.21
C VAL A 315 -38.15 -7.13 -0.13
N THR A 316 -38.10 -6.25 0.87
CA THR A 316 -38.43 -4.83 0.75
C THR A 316 -37.36 -3.96 1.41
N THR A 317 -37.30 -2.69 1.04
CA THR A 317 -36.33 -1.72 1.63
C THR A 317 -36.42 -1.64 3.15
N LEU A 318 -37.59 -1.89 3.75
CA LEU A 318 -37.79 -1.86 5.19
C LEU A 318 -37.05 -3.00 5.91
N ASP A 319 -36.67 -4.07 5.20
CA ASP A 319 -35.90 -5.17 5.77
C ASP A 319 -34.48 -4.74 6.21
N ALA A 320 -33.98 -3.60 5.72
CA ALA A 320 -32.77 -2.97 6.24
C ALA A 320 -32.84 -2.72 7.76
N VAL A 321 -34.03 -2.45 8.30
CA VAL A 321 -34.25 -2.20 9.74
C VAL A 321 -33.90 -3.42 10.59
N LYS A 322 -34.00 -4.64 10.05
CA LYS A 322 -33.60 -5.88 10.74
C LYS A 322 -32.10 -5.89 11.03
N VAL A 323 -31.28 -5.50 10.05
CA VAL A 323 -29.82 -5.38 10.21
C VAL A 323 -29.47 -4.22 11.15
N ALA A 324 -30.14 -3.08 10.98
CA ALA A 324 -29.97 -1.93 11.88
C ALA A 324 -30.26 -2.28 13.35
N GLN A 325 -31.30 -3.08 13.61
CA GLN A 325 -31.60 -3.59 14.95
C GLN A 325 -30.50 -4.54 15.45
N LYS A 326 -29.96 -5.39 14.58
CA LYS A 326 -28.92 -6.34 14.95
C LYS A 326 -27.62 -5.67 15.42
N PHE A 327 -27.25 -4.51 14.87
CA PHE A 327 -26.15 -3.70 15.43
C PHE A 327 -26.37 -3.37 16.91
N ARG A 328 -27.61 -3.03 17.30
CA ARG A 328 -27.95 -2.76 18.71
C ARG A 328 -27.93 -4.02 19.56
N ASP A 329 -28.54 -5.10 19.06
CA ASP A 329 -28.65 -6.37 19.78
C ASP A 329 -27.26 -6.98 20.05
N GLU A 330 -26.33 -6.80 19.12
CA GLU A 330 -24.94 -7.30 19.21
C GLU A 330 -23.99 -6.33 19.94
N ASP A 331 -24.46 -5.19 20.44
CA ASP A 331 -23.63 -4.12 21.03
C ASP A 331 -22.52 -3.62 20.07
N MET A 332 -22.83 -3.45 18.79
CA MET A 332 -21.90 -3.12 17.70
C MET A 332 -22.19 -1.75 17.08
N PRO A 333 -21.17 -0.88 16.92
CA PRO A 333 -21.29 0.39 16.20
C PRO A 333 -21.79 0.24 14.77
N GLY A 334 -22.66 1.17 14.37
CA GLY A 334 -23.11 1.35 12.99
C GLY A 334 -23.57 2.80 12.80
N GLY A 335 -22.84 3.57 11.99
CA GLY A 335 -23.11 5.00 11.80
C GLY A 335 -24.06 5.29 10.64
N TRP A 336 -23.98 4.50 9.57
CA TRP A 336 -24.77 4.70 8.36
C TRP A 336 -24.93 3.40 7.55
N MET A 337 -25.98 3.34 6.73
CA MET A 337 -26.31 2.17 5.90
C MET A 337 -26.71 2.57 4.48
N LEU A 338 -26.14 1.94 3.46
CA LEU A 338 -26.69 1.95 2.09
C LEU A 338 -27.75 0.86 1.99
N VAL A 339 -28.98 1.25 1.65
CA VAL A 339 -30.13 0.32 1.69
C VAL A 339 -30.47 -0.31 0.34
N ASN A 340 -29.74 0.04 -0.72
CA ASN A 340 -30.06 -0.32 -2.09
C ASN A 340 -28.82 -0.64 -2.97
N ASP A 341 -27.73 -1.12 -2.37
CA ASP A 341 -26.46 -1.33 -3.10
C ASP A 341 -26.46 -2.61 -3.94
N ASP A 342 -27.10 -2.53 -5.11
CA ASP A 342 -27.04 -3.49 -6.22
C ASP A 342 -27.69 -2.87 -7.48
N TYR A 343 -27.23 -3.29 -8.66
CA TYR A 343 -27.90 -3.02 -9.93
C TYR A 343 -29.34 -3.53 -9.91
N GLY A 344 -30.27 -2.60 -10.13
CA GLY A 344 -31.69 -2.90 -10.13
C GLY A 344 -32.34 -2.94 -8.75
N CYS A 345 -31.61 -2.73 -7.65
CA CYS A 345 -32.19 -2.90 -6.31
C CYS A 345 -33.44 -2.03 -6.07
N GLY A 346 -33.41 -0.77 -6.50
CA GLY A 346 -34.47 0.19 -6.24
C GLY A 346 -34.69 0.44 -4.74
N TYR A 347 -35.85 0.97 -4.39
CA TYR A 347 -36.28 1.12 -2.99
C TYR A 347 -37.81 1.20 -2.90
N SER A 348 -38.47 0.11 -2.53
CA SER A 348 -39.94 0.04 -2.40
C SER A 348 -40.34 -0.89 -1.25
N ASP A 349 -41.63 -0.92 -0.93
CA ASP A 349 -42.33 -1.94 -0.14
C ASP A 349 -43.13 -2.93 -1.01
N SER A 350 -43.03 -2.79 -2.33
CA SER A 350 -43.67 -3.65 -3.33
C SER A 350 -42.65 -4.57 -4.02
N THR A 351 -43.13 -5.67 -4.61
CA THR A 351 -42.34 -6.58 -5.45
C THR A 351 -42.45 -6.23 -6.94
N GLU A 352 -42.89 -5.01 -7.26
CA GLU A 352 -43.03 -4.53 -8.62
C GLU A 352 -41.74 -3.84 -9.09
N PHE A 353 -41.53 -3.80 -10.40
CA PHE A 353 -40.37 -3.20 -11.05
C PHE A 353 -40.76 -2.01 -11.95
N GLU A 354 -39.77 -1.17 -12.27
CA GLU A 354 -39.86 -0.08 -13.24
C GLU A 354 -38.60 -0.06 -14.13
N GLN A 355 -38.64 0.65 -15.26
CA GLN A 355 -37.43 0.89 -16.07
C GLN A 355 -36.75 2.19 -15.63
N VAL A 356 -35.43 2.13 -15.45
CA VAL A 356 -34.57 3.29 -15.19
C VAL A 356 -33.34 3.19 -16.07
N ASP A 357 -33.08 4.23 -16.87
CA ASP A 357 -31.96 4.30 -17.82
C ASP A 357 -31.84 3.05 -18.74
N GLY A 358 -32.98 2.46 -19.10
CA GLY A 358 -33.05 1.28 -19.97
C GLY A 358 -32.84 -0.08 -19.26
N ALA A 359 -32.59 -0.10 -17.95
CA ALA A 359 -32.49 -1.30 -17.14
C ALA A 359 -33.74 -1.52 -16.26
N TRP A 360 -33.99 -2.75 -15.84
CA TRP A 360 -35.08 -3.10 -14.91
C TRP A 360 -34.64 -2.93 -13.46
N TRP A 361 -35.48 -2.26 -12.67
CA TRP A 361 -35.22 -1.93 -11.27
C TRP A 361 -36.43 -2.25 -10.42
N GLY A 362 -36.24 -2.66 -9.17
CA GLY A 362 -37.25 -2.49 -8.14
C GLY A 362 -37.74 -1.04 -8.13
N LYS A 363 -39.04 -0.83 -7.90
CA LYS A 363 -39.60 0.53 -7.87
C LYS A 363 -38.83 1.45 -6.93
N ARG A 364 -38.73 2.73 -7.31
CA ARG A 364 -38.10 3.80 -6.51
C ARG A 364 -39.17 4.66 -5.83
N GLU A 365 -39.69 4.23 -4.70
CA GLU A 365 -40.79 4.92 -4.00
C GLU A 365 -40.32 5.70 -2.76
N ILE A 366 -40.63 7.00 -2.73
CA ILE A 366 -40.22 7.90 -1.64
C ILE A 366 -40.90 7.57 -0.29
N PRO A 367 -42.21 7.24 -0.21
CA PRO A 367 -42.82 6.97 1.10
C PRO A 367 -42.21 5.76 1.85
N PRO A 368 -42.00 4.59 1.21
CA PRO A 368 -41.29 3.48 1.85
C PRO A 368 -39.84 3.84 2.20
N LEU A 369 -39.12 4.53 1.31
CA LEU A 369 -37.75 4.96 1.59
C LEU A 369 -37.68 5.90 2.81
N LYS A 370 -38.62 6.84 2.90
CA LYS A 370 -38.76 7.73 4.05
C LYS A 370 -39.03 6.94 5.33
N GLN A 371 -39.91 5.95 5.28
CA GLN A 371 -40.20 5.08 6.44
C GLN A 371 -38.93 4.34 6.91
N THR A 372 -38.16 3.76 5.98
CA THR A 372 -36.87 3.14 6.30
C THR A 372 -35.92 4.14 6.95
N GLY A 373 -35.75 5.33 6.35
CA GLY A 373 -34.90 6.39 6.91
C GLY A 373 -35.35 6.84 8.31
N ASP A 374 -36.65 6.94 8.55
CA ASP A 374 -37.22 7.26 9.86
C ASP A 374 -36.89 6.19 10.91
N GLU A 375 -36.96 4.90 10.56
CA GLU A 375 -36.63 3.78 11.45
C GLU A 375 -35.13 3.63 11.73
N LEU A 376 -34.27 3.89 10.74
CA LEU A 376 -32.81 3.88 10.90
C LEU A 376 -32.37 4.98 11.88
N ARG A 377 -32.91 6.20 11.72
CA ARG A 377 -32.56 7.32 12.61
C ARG A 377 -33.07 7.14 14.04
N LYS A 378 -34.17 6.40 14.28
CA LYS A 378 -34.57 6.00 15.66
C LYS A 378 -33.50 5.16 16.36
N ARG A 379 -32.61 4.54 15.58
CA ARG A 379 -31.47 3.73 16.04
C ARG A 379 -30.14 4.47 15.90
N ASN A 380 -30.16 5.77 15.61
CA ASN A 380 -28.99 6.62 15.34
C ASN A 380 -28.12 6.12 14.18
N ILE A 381 -28.76 5.63 13.11
CA ILE A 381 -28.09 5.23 11.86
C ILE A 381 -28.59 6.15 10.75
N GLU A 382 -27.66 6.74 10.00
CA GLU A 382 -28.00 7.57 8.85
C GLU A 382 -28.23 6.73 7.58
N MET A 383 -29.21 7.13 6.78
CA MET A 383 -29.54 6.42 5.54
C MET A 383 -28.71 6.93 4.37
N GLY A 384 -28.20 6.02 3.56
CA GLY A 384 -27.53 6.30 2.31
C GLY A 384 -28.11 5.50 1.15
N LEU A 385 -27.73 5.90 -0.06
CA LEU A 385 -28.08 5.18 -1.27
C LEU A 385 -26.87 4.97 -2.17
N TRP A 386 -26.76 3.77 -2.72
CA TRP A 386 -26.04 3.57 -3.96
C TRP A 386 -26.81 4.23 -5.11
N THR A 387 -26.10 4.91 -5.98
CA THR A 387 -26.69 5.77 -7.01
C THR A 387 -26.00 5.63 -8.36
N GLN A 388 -26.82 5.40 -9.37
CA GLN A 388 -26.45 5.40 -10.78
C GLN A 388 -26.60 6.78 -11.43
N SER A 389 -26.40 6.84 -12.75
CA SER A 389 -26.19 8.08 -13.52
C SER A 389 -27.32 9.13 -13.48
N SER A 390 -28.59 8.74 -13.24
CA SER A 390 -29.71 9.67 -13.05
C SER A 390 -29.99 9.97 -11.57
N LEU A 391 -29.72 11.21 -11.14
CA LEU A 391 -30.10 11.76 -9.83
C LEU A 391 -31.45 12.50 -9.88
N ASP A 392 -32.39 12.01 -10.71
CA ASP A 392 -33.68 12.65 -11.02
C ASP A 392 -34.58 12.87 -9.79
N ARG A 393 -34.46 12.01 -8.77
CA ARG A 393 -35.26 12.06 -7.54
C ARG A 393 -34.53 12.65 -6.33
N GLN A 394 -33.34 13.20 -6.52
CA GLN A 394 -32.50 13.72 -5.44
C GLN A 394 -33.20 14.73 -4.51
N PRO A 395 -34.06 15.66 -4.98
CA PRO A 395 -34.79 16.57 -4.10
C PRO A 395 -35.63 15.84 -3.04
N ALA A 396 -36.36 14.79 -3.44
CA ALA A 396 -37.23 14.03 -2.54
C ALA A 396 -36.43 13.00 -1.72
N GLU A 397 -35.44 12.32 -2.33
CA GLU A 397 -34.57 11.37 -1.63
C GLU A 397 -33.82 12.05 -0.47
N VAL A 398 -33.25 13.23 -0.69
CA VAL A 398 -32.49 13.96 0.33
C VAL A 398 -33.40 14.79 1.24
N GLY A 399 -34.34 15.54 0.65
CA GLY A 399 -35.17 16.53 1.35
C GLY A 399 -36.33 15.92 2.13
N GLU A 400 -36.94 14.84 1.64
CA GLU A 400 -38.10 14.20 2.27
C GLU A 400 -37.73 12.88 2.97
N ALA A 401 -37.02 11.99 2.29
CA ALA A 401 -36.65 10.68 2.84
C ALA A 401 -35.41 10.73 3.75
N GLY A 402 -34.60 11.78 3.66
CA GLY A 402 -33.49 12.01 4.57
C GLY A 402 -32.21 11.26 4.22
N VAL A 403 -31.94 11.01 2.93
CA VAL A 403 -30.66 10.43 2.48
C VAL A 403 -29.48 11.36 2.81
N ARG A 404 -28.40 10.81 3.36
CA ARG A 404 -27.20 11.52 3.86
C ARG A 404 -25.87 10.95 3.36
N VAL A 405 -25.89 9.83 2.64
CA VAL A 405 -24.70 9.21 2.02
C VAL A 405 -25.03 8.83 0.57
N ARG A 406 -24.06 9.00 -0.33
CA ARG A 406 -24.15 8.53 -1.72
C ARG A 406 -22.95 7.64 -2.06
N LYS A 407 -23.18 6.42 -2.56
CA LYS A 407 -22.14 5.62 -3.19
C LYS A 407 -22.33 5.66 -4.70
N LEU A 408 -21.30 6.08 -5.43
CA LEU A 408 -21.36 6.28 -6.87
C LEU A 408 -21.02 4.97 -7.58
N ASP A 409 -21.92 4.55 -8.44
CA ASP A 409 -21.78 3.34 -9.24
C ASP A 409 -20.69 3.46 -10.31
N VAL A 410 -20.00 2.34 -10.58
CA VAL A 410 -19.04 2.19 -11.67
C VAL A 410 -19.67 2.40 -13.05
N ALA A 411 -20.96 2.12 -13.28
CA ALA A 411 -21.58 2.46 -14.57
C ALA A 411 -21.65 3.98 -14.80
N TRP A 412 -21.70 4.78 -13.73
CA TRP A 412 -21.70 6.23 -13.81
C TRP A 412 -20.27 6.81 -13.86
N VAL A 413 -19.39 6.34 -12.96
CA VAL A 413 -18.03 6.91 -12.82
C VAL A 413 -16.97 6.20 -13.66
N GLY A 414 -17.26 5.01 -14.20
CA GLY A 414 -16.37 4.19 -15.03
C GLY A 414 -15.79 4.85 -16.28
N PRO A 415 -16.47 5.83 -16.92
CA PRO A 415 -15.84 6.69 -17.91
C PRO A 415 -14.58 7.43 -17.40
N GLY A 416 -14.43 7.55 -16.08
CA GLY A 416 -13.27 8.10 -15.39
C GLY A 416 -13.14 9.61 -15.53
N TYR A 417 -12.00 10.14 -15.08
CA TYR A 417 -11.54 11.49 -15.37
C TYR A 417 -12.60 12.56 -15.04
N ARG A 418 -13.10 13.28 -16.06
CA ARG A 418 -14.09 14.36 -15.91
C ARG A 418 -15.47 13.85 -15.52
N TYR A 419 -15.89 12.69 -16.02
CA TYR A 419 -17.20 12.12 -15.71
C TYR A 419 -17.28 11.74 -14.24
N ALA A 420 -16.26 11.03 -13.75
CA ALA A 420 -16.16 10.66 -12.34
C ALA A 420 -16.13 11.89 -11.43
N LEU A 421 -15.34 12.91 -11.78
CA LEU A 421 -15.26 14.14 -10.98
C LEU A 421 -16.59 14.93 -10.98
N SER A 422 -17.27 15.01 -12.13
CA SER A 422 -18.58 15.65 -12.21
C SER A 422 -19.65 14.89 -11.41
N ALA A 423 -19.62 13.57 -11.43
CA ALA A 423 -20.51 12.73 -10.64
C ALA A 423 -20.31 12.97 -9.14
N CYS A 424 -19.06 13.03 -8.72
CA CYS A 424 -18.64 13.36 -7.36
C CYS A 424 -19.15 14.74 -6.93
N ASP A 425 -18.92 15.78 -7.74
CA ASP A 425 -19.40 17.13 -7.46
C ASP A 425 -20.94 17.17 -7.37
N THR A 426 -21.65 16.48 -8.26
CA THR A 426 -23.12 16.46 -8.32
C THR A 426 -23.73 15.75 -7.10
N ALA A 427 -23.24 14.56 -6.76
CA ALA A 427 -23.77 13.79 -5.64
C ALA A 427 -23.49 14.49 -4.29
N HIS A 428 -22.28 15.04 -4.13
CA HIS A 428 -21.89 15.80 -2.94
C HIS A 428 -22.72 17.06 -2.79
N SER A 429 -22.77 17.91 -3.83
CA SER A 429 -23.50 19.18 -3.79
C SER A 429 -25.00 19.00 -3.68
N GLY A 430 -25.58 17.92 -4.23
CA GLY A 430 -27.00 17.67 -4.12
C GLY A 430 -27.45 17.33 -2.68
N ILE A 431 -26.63 16.62 -1.89
CA ILE A 431 -26.90 16.48 -0.44
C ILE A 431 -26.92 17.86 0.23
N GLU A 432 -25.94 18.70 -0.11
CA GLU A 432 -25.79 20.05 0.41
C GLU A 432 -26.87 21.03 -0.08
N GLN A 433 -27.48 20.78 -1.23
CA GLN A 433 -28.52 21.63 -1.81
C GLN A 433 -29.88 21.38 -1.16
N TYR A 434 -30.21 20.11 -0.89
CA TYR A 434 -31.53 19.71 -0.39
C TYR A 434 -31.54 19.40 1.11
N SER A 435 -30.42 19.66 1.81
CA SER A 435 -30.34 19.57 3.28
C SER A 435 -29.27 20.53 3.83
N ASN A 436 -29.22 20.71 5.16
CA ASN A 436 -28.09 21.39 5.80
C ASN A 436 -26.93 20.44 6.17
N ALA A 437 -27.03 19.15 5.83
CA ALA A 437 -25.96 18.19 6.09
C ALA A 437 -24.74 18.45 5.21
N ARG A 438 -23.58 17.96 5.64
CA ARG A 438 -22.37 17.94 4.81
C ARG A 438 -22.55 16.95 3.68
N GLY A 439 -22.06 17.27 2.49
CA GLY A 439 -21.99 16.28 1.41
C GLY A 439 -21.09 15.12 1.83
N PHE A 440 -21.58 13.90 1.67
CA PHE A 440 -20.80 12.68 1.94
C PHE A 440 -21.06 11.67 0.82
N ALA A 441 -20.06 11.52 -0.05
CA ALA A 441 -20.10 10.60 -1.17
C ALA A 441 -18.93 9.61 -1.12
N TRP A 442 -19.08 8.47 -1.79
CA TRP A 442 -18.10 7.41 -1.96
C TRP A 442 -17.97 7.09 -3.44
N MET A 443 -16.75 6.93 -3.94
CA MET A 443 -16.49 6.68 -5.36
C MET A 443 -15.29 5.77 -5.62
N VAL A 444 -15.22 5.28 -6.85
CA VAL A 444 -14.02 4.80 -7.55
C VAL A 444 -13.78 5.67 -8.78
N GLU A 445 -12.68 5.42 -9.49
CA GLU A 445 -12.30 6.11 -10.73
C GLU A 445 -12.10 7.62 -10.51
N GLY A 446 -11.65 7.98 -9.30
CA GLY A 446 -11.32 9.34 -8.93
C GLY A 446 -10.24 9.97 -9.82
N TRP A 447 -10.17 11.30 -9.77
CA TRP A 447 -9.13 12.10 -10.44
C TRP A 447 -8.68 13.26 -9.54
N ALA A 448 -7.74 14.10 -10.00
CA ALA A 448 -7.35 15.30 -9.25
C ALA A 448 -8.57 16.20 -8.96
N GLY A 449 -8.81 16.47 -7.68
CA GLY A 449 -9.95 17.24 -7.19
C GLY A 449 -11.01 16.41 -6.45
N ALA A 450 -11.08 15.08 -6.68
CA ALA A 450 -12.10 14.22 -6.09
C ALA A 450 -12.08 14.19 -4.55
N GLN A 451 -10.94 14.50 -3.92
CA GLN A 451 -10.83 14.62 -2.47
C GLN A 451 -11.80 15.65 -1.86
N ARG A 452 -12.26 16.63 -2.65
CA ARG A 452 -13.19 17.67 -2.19
C ARG A 452 -14.64 17.22 -2.10
N CYS A 453 -14.97 16.04 -2.62
CA CYS A 453 -16.36 15.61 -2.75
C CYS A 453 -16.64 14.18 -2.28
N ALA A 454 -15.67 13.25 -2.33
CA ALA A 454 -15.92 11.86 -1.96
C ALA A 454 -14.74 11.15 -1.27
N VAL A 455 -15.10 10.13 -0.48
CA VAL A 455 -14.22 9.03 -0.10
C VAL A 455 -13.88 8.22 -1.35
N GLN A 456 -12.60 7.87 -1.54
CA GLN A 456 -12.16 7.04 -2.66
C GLN A 456 -11.84 5.63 -2.16
N TRP A 457 -12.54 4.63 -2.67
CA TRP A 457 -12.43 3.23 -2.23
C TRP A 457 -11.64 2.37 -3.23
N THR A 458 -11.06 1.26 -2.77
CA THR A 458 -10.13 0.41 -3.52
C THR A 458 -10.74 -0.36 -4.70
N GLY A 459 -12.06 -0.43 -4.81
CA GLY A 459 -12.72 -1.27 -5.81
C GLY A 459 -13.06 -2.67 -5.29
N ASP A 460 -13.77 -3.43 -6.13
CA ASP A 460 -14.28 -4.76 -5.81
C ASP A 460 -13.16 -5.78 -5.74
N HIS A 461 -12.89 -6.32 -4.55
CA HIS A 461 -11.87 -7.36 -4.36
C HIS A 461 -12.40 -8.51 -3.48
N SER A 462 -11.73 -9.66 -3.56
CA SER A 462 -12.01 -10.79 -2.67
C SER A 462 -11.35 -10.63 -1.30
N GLY A 463 -12.07 -11.02 -0.24
CA GLY A 463 -11.54 -11.11 1.12
C GLY A 463 -10.49 -12.18 1.27
N SER A 464 -9.30 -11.80 1.73
CA SER A 464 -8.23 -12.72 2.10
C SER A 464 -7.19 -12.00 2.97
N LEU A 465 -6.31 -12.76 3.62
CA LEU A 465 -5.17 -12.17 4.33
C LEU A 465 -4.19 -11.46 3.38
N ASP A 466 -4.06 -11.93 2.14
CA ASP A 466 -3.27 -11.26 1.11
C ASP A 466 -3.90 -9.93 0.65
N ALA A 467 -5.24 -9.85 0.67
CA ALA A 467 -5.94 -8.59 0.41
C ALA A 467 -5.57 -7.49 1.41
N ILE A 468 -5.39 -7.85 2.69
CA ILE A 468 -4.88 -6.92 3.71
C ILE A 468 -3.49 -6.41 3.30
N LYS A 469 -2.60 -7.31 2.85
CA LYS A 469 -1.20 -6.99 2.53
C LYS A 469 -1.08 -5.88 1.48
N TRP A 470 -1.79 -5.98 0.36
CA TRP A 470 -1.69 -4.96 -0.70
C TRP A 470 -2.55 -3.72 -0.43
N GLN A 471 -3.60 -3.82 0.38
CA GLN A 471 -4.43 -2.66 0.74
C GLN A 471 -3.73 -1.66 1.64
N ILE A 472 -2.83 -2.10 2.52
CA ILE A 472 -2.09 -1.20 3.41
C ILE A 472 -1.35 -0.12 2.61
N PRO A 473 -0.46 -0.45 1.65
CA PRO A 473 0.20 0.56 0.83
C PRO A 473 -0.76 1.30 -0.13
N ALA A 474 -1.84 0.67 -0.60
CA ALA A 474 -2.84 1.35 -1.44
C ALA A 474 -3.52 2.52 -0.70
N ILE A 475 -4.06 2.24 0.49
CA ILE A 475 -4.79 3.21 1.30
C ILE A 475 -3.83 4.25 1.90
N THR A 476 -2.68 3.84 2.40
CA THR A 476 -1.72 4.79 3.02
C THR A 476 -0.96 5.61 1.98
N GLY A 477 -0.64 5.01 0.83
CA GLY A 477 -0.02 5.66 -0.32
C GLY A 477 -0.95 6.65 -1.02
N SER A 478 -2.25 6.40 -1.10
CA SER A 478 -3.20 7.38 -1.67
C SER A 478 -3.23 8.71 -0.89
N GLY A 479 -2.93 8.70 0.41
CA GLY A 479 -2.76 9.93 1.21
C GLY A 479 -1.64 10.84 0.71
N ASN A 480 -0.59 10.26 0.09
CA ASN A 480 0.48 10.98 -0.60
C ASN A 480 0.03 11.66 -1.90
N SER A 481 -1.21 11.40 -2.33
CA SER A 481 -1.86 11.97 -3.52
C SER A 481 -2.94 12.99 -3.18
N GLY A 482 -3.04 13.44 -1.92
CA GLY A 482 -4.09 14.34 -1.44
C GLY A 482 -5.46 13.67 -1.24
N ILE A 483 -5.54 12.34 -1.38
CA ILE A 483 -6.74 11.54 -1.08
C ILE A 483 -6.78 11.34 0.43
N ALA A 484 -7.33 12.32 1.15
CA ALA A 484 -7.34 12.31 2.62
C ALA A 484 -8.27 11.25 3.23
N TYR A 485 -9.29 10.83 2.45
CA TYR A 485 -10.27 9.82 2.84
C TYR A 485 -10.23 8.69 1.81
N SER A 486 -9.44 7.67 2.11
CA SER A 486 -9.34 6.42 1.35
C SER A 486 -9.86 5.24 2.16
N ALA A 487 -10.43 4.24 1.49
CA ALA A 487 -11.07 3.10 2.14
C ALA A 487 -10.94 1.81 1.32
N GLY A 488 -11.20 0.68 1.95
CA GLY A 488 -11.36 -0.63 1.34
C GLY A 488 -12.47 -1.39 2.07
N ASP A 489 -13.17 -2.30 1.40
CA ASP A 489 -14.28 -3.05 2.02
C ASP A 489 -13.74 -3.97 3.11
N VAL A 490 -14.35 -3.97 4.28
CA VAL A 490 -13.98 -4.92 5.33
C VAL A 490 -14.20 -6.35 4.83
N ASP A 491 -13.11 -7.10 4.73
CA ASP A 491 -13.04 -8.47 4.19
C ASP A 491 -13.46 -8.60 2.72
N GLY A 492 -13.42 -7.52 1.94
CA GLY A 492 -13.85 -7.53 0.53
C GLY A 492 -15.34 -7.80 0.32
N ILE A 493 -15.80 -7.43 -0.88
CA ILE A 493 -17.17 -7.70 -1.35
C ILE A 493 -17.39 -9.20 -1.64
N PHE A 494 -16.35 -9.90 -2.12
CA PHE A 494 -16.38 -11.34 -2.42
C PHE A 494 -15.56 -12.15 -1.41
N GLY A 495 -15.70 -13.48 -1.44
CA GLY A 495 -14.83 -14.40 -0.69
C GLY A 495 -14.83 -14.15 0.83
N GLY A 496 -13.67 -14.28 1.48
CA GLY A 496 -13.49 -14.01 2.91
C GLY A 496 -13.46 -15.23 3.83
N SER A 497 -13.13 -14.98 5.10
CA SER A 497 -13.02 -15.99 6.15
C SER A 497 -13.18 -15.34 7.53
N PRO A 498 -13.49 -16.10 8.60
CA PRO A 498 -13.53 -15.57 9.95
C PRO A 498 -12.24 -14.82 10.36
N THR A 499 -11.09 -15.38 9.98
CA THR A 499 -9.77 -14.81 10.29
C THR A 499 -9.50 -13.55 9.48
N SER A 500 -9.67 -13.58 8.15
CA SER A 500 -9.43 -12.40 7.31
C SER A 500 -10.37 -11.25 7.67
N TYR A 501 -11.65 -11.53 7.95
CA TYR A 501 -12.59 -10.50 8.40
C TYR A 501 -12.13 -9.82 9.68
N THR A 502 -11.77 -10.61 10.68
CA THR A 502 -11.33 -10.09 11.97
C THR A 502 -10.03 -9.29 11.84
N ARG A 503 -9.04 -9.80 11.10
CA ARG A 503 -7.76 -9.11 10.88
C ARG A 503 -7.92 -7.84 10.07
N ASP A 504 -8.80 -7.83 9.08
CA ASP A 504 -9.02 -6.67 8.21
C ASP A 504 -9.79 -5.57 8.94
N LEU A 505 -10.85 -5.93 9.69
CA LEU A 505 -11.57 -4.98 10.53
C LEU A 505 -10.65 -4.32 11.56
N GLN A 506 -9.77 -5.11 12.21
CA GLN A 506 -8.86 -4.64 13.26
C GLN A 506 -8.06 -3.40 12.89
N TRP A 507 -7.48 -3.38 11.69
CA TRP A 507 -6.67 -2.24 11.28
C TRP A 507 -7.51 -1.16 10.60
N LYS A 508 -8.60 -1.53 9.91
CA LYS A 508 -9.49 -0.57 9.26
C LYS A 508 -10.20 0.38 10.23
N VAL A 509 -10.34 0.03 11.51
CA VAL A 509 -10.80 1.00 12.52
C VAL A 509 -9.86 2.21 12.69
N PHE A 510 -8.62 2.12 12.21
CA PHE A 510 -7.69 3.24 12.19
C PHE A 510 -7.72 4.04 10.89
N ASN A 511 -8.48 3.60 9.88
CA ASN A 511 -8.61 4.28 8.60
C ASN A 511 -9.57 5.48 8.66
N PRO A 512 -9.46 6.45 7.74
CA PRO A 512 -10.34 7.60 7.72
C PRO A 512 -11.81 7.22 7.48
N ALA A 513 -12.06 6.21 6.65
CA ALA A 513 -13.40 5.66 6.40
C ALA A 513 -13.30 4.15 6.14
N PHE A 514 -14.36 3.41 6.47
CA PHE A 514 -14.46 1.98 6.22
C PHE A 514 -15.92 1.54 6.32
N MET A 515 -16.30 0.57 5.48
CA MET A 515 -17.62 -0.05 5.49
C MET A 515 -17.48 -1.54 5.23
N THR A 516 -18.55 -2.28 5.48
CA THR A 516 -18.72 -3.60 4.89
C THR A 516 -19.60 -3.55 3.66
N MET A 517 -19.36 -4.50 2.76
CA MET A 517 -20.10 -4.67 1.51
C MET A 517 -20.71 -6.07 1.49
N SER A 518 -21.99 -6.15 1.82
CA SER A 518 -22.74 -7.41 1.98
C SER A 518 -23.61 -7.70 0.75
N GLY A 519 -24.06 -8.96 0.60
CA GLY A 519 -25.00 -9.34 -0.44
C GLY A 519 -24.40 -9.97 -1.70
N TRP A 520 -23.07 -10.03 -1.80
CA TRP A 520 -22.33 -10.48 -2.99
C TRP A 520 -21.41 -11.69 -2.75
N ALA A 521 -21.24 -12.13 -1.51
CA ALA A 521 -20.45 -13.30 -1.14
C ALA A 521 -21.31 -14.56 -0.96
N THR A 522 -20.68 -15.72 -0.74
CA THR A 522 -21.37 -16.96 -0.34
C THR A 522 -20.79 -17.47 0.98
N PRO A 523 -21.56 -17.50 2.09
CA PRO A 523 -22.91 -16.97 2.23
C PRO A 523 -22.93 -15.43 2.13
N ALA A 524 -24.06 -14.87 1.68
CA ALA A 524 -24.21 -13.45 1.28
C ALA A 524 -24.22 -12.41 2.41
N TYR A 525 -23.62 -12.72 3.56
CA TYR A 525 -23.62 -11.86 4.74
C TYR A 525 -22.21 -11.48 5.17
N LYS A 526 -21.88 -10.19 5.12
CA LYS A 526 -20.60 -9.64 5.55
C LYS A 526 -20.77 -8.69 6.73
N HIS A 527 -21.13 -9.21 7.91
CA HIS A 527 -21.35 -8.38 9.11
C HIS A 527 -20.41 -8.80 10.25
N PRO A 528 -20.11 -7.92 11.22
CA PRO A 528 -19.07 -8.18 12.22
C PRO A 528 -19.41 -9.31 13.21
N TRP A 529 -20.66 -9.78 13.20
CA TRP A 529 -21.15 -10.91 13.99
C TRP A 529 -21.33 -12.20 13.18
N THR A 530 -21.16 -12.19 11.85
CA THR A 530 -21.53 -13.32 10.97
C THR A 530 -20.88 -14.64 11.40
N TYR A 531 -19.64 -14.59 11.89
CA TYR A 531 -18.84 -15.78 12.19
C TYR A 531 -18.93 -16.25 13.66
N GLY A 532 -19.73 -15.59 14.50
CA GLY A 532 -19.86 -15.95 15.92
C GLY A 532 -18.59 -15.75 16.75
N GLU A 533 -18.57 -16.29 17.96
CA GLU A 533 -17.41 -16.16 18.87
C GLU A 533 -16.24 -17.08 18.45
N PRO A 534 -14.97 -16.66 18.66
CA PRO A 534 -14.53 -15.43 19.34
C PRO A 534 -14.47 -14.18 18.44
N TYR A 535 -14.79 -14.32 17.15
CA TYR A 535 -14.66 -13.24 16.15
C TYR A 535 -15.56 -12.05 16.48
N THR A 536 -16.81 -12.32 16.88
CA THR A 536 -17.77 -11.27 17.29
C THR A 536 -17.22 -10.43 18.43
N ALA A 537 -16.74 -11.02 19.54
CA ALA A 537 -16.19 -10.23 20.64
C ALA A 537 -14.96 -9.42 20.25
N ILE A 538 -14.10 -9.96 19.38
CA ILE A 538 -12.93 -9.24 18.87
C ILE A 538 -13.37 -8.05 18.02
N ASN A 539 -14.25 -8.26 17.04
CA ASN A 539 -14.75 -7.19 16.18
C ASN A 539 -15.42 -6.08 17.01
N ARG A 540 -16.22 -6.46 18.02
CA ARG A 540 -16.82 -5.52 18.97
C ARG A 540 -15.77 -4.67 19.67
N LYS A 541 -14.71 -5.28 20.21
CA LYS A 541 -13.62 -4.57 20.89
C LYS A 541 -13.02 -3.46 20.02
N TYR A 542 -12.75 -3.75 18.74
CA TYR A 542 -12.12 -2.78 17.83
C TYR A 542 -13.09 -1.72 17.34
N LEU A 543 -14.34 -2.06 17.04
CA LEU A 543 -15.36 -1.06 16.70
C LEU A 543 -15.63 -0.12 17.89
N LYS A 544 -15.69 -0.63 19.12
CA LYS A 544 -15.78 0.23 20.32
C LYS A 544 -14.55 1.12 20.50
N LEU A 545 -13.36 0.64 20.12
CA LEU A 545 -12.15 1.47 20.12
C LEU A 545 -12.25 2.62 19.09
N ARG A 546 -12.82 2.36 17.89
CA ARG A 546 -13.13 3.41 16.91
C ARG A 546 -13.98 4.50 17.54
N GLU A 547 -15.10 4.12 18.15
CA GLU A 547 -16.05 5.05 18.77
C GLU A 547 -15.39 5.95 19.82
N ARG A 548 -14.52 5.36 20.64
CA ARG A 548 -13.75 6.12 21.63
C ARG A 548 -12.80 7.10 20.96
N LEU A 549 -12.17 6.74 19.84
CA LEU A 549 -11.17 7.56 19.14
C LEU A 549 -11.76 8.61 18.18
N LEU A 550 -13.08 8.67 18.00
CA LEU A 550 -13.73 9.67 17.14
C LEU A 550 -13.30 11.12 17.41
N PRO A 551 -13.12 11.63 18.65
CA PRO A 551 -12.67 13.01 18.87
C PRO A 551 -11.26 13.27 18.31
N TYR A 552 -10.39 12.28 18.44
CA TYR A 552 -9.02 12.30 17.91
C TYR A 552 -9.04 12.27 16.38
N PHE A 553 -9.74 11.31 15.78
CA PHE A 553 -9.86 11.19 14.33
C PHE A 553 -10.58 12.38 13.69
N TYR A 554 -11.60 12.92 14.34
CA TYR A 554 -12.32 14.10 13.87
C TYR A 554 -11.46 15.37 13.87
N SER A 555 -10.53 15.48 14.84
CA SER A 555 -9.54 16.55 14.84
C SER A 555 -8.54 16.41 13.69
N TYR A 556 -8.17 15.19 13.32
CA TYR A 556 -7.38 14.93 12.12
C TYR A 556 -8.16 15.12 10.81
N ALA A 557 -9.47 14.87 10.80
CA ALA A 557 -10.33 15.23 9.67
C ALA A 557 -10.38 16.76 9.47
N ALA A 558 -10.44 17.54 10.55
CA ALA A 558 -10.33 19.00 10.47
C ALA A 558 -8.93 19.47 10.03
N GLU A 559 -7.85 18.78 10.45
CA GLU A 559 -6.49 19.02 9.93
C GLU A 559 -6.41 18.73 8.43
N ALA A 560 -6.97 17.62 7.97
CA ALA A 560 -7.03 17.25 6.56
C ALA A 560 -7.79 18.28 5.73
N HIS A 561 -8.98 18.71 6.18
CA HIS A 561 -9.75 19.77 5.52
C HIS A 561 -8.95 21.08 5.44
N ARG A 562 -8.16 21.43 6.46
CA ARG A 562 -7.39 22.67 6.47
C ARG A 562 -6.09 22.61 5.66
N THR A 563 -5.45 21.45 5.57
CA THR A 563 -4.05 21.33 5.13
C THR A 563 -3.79 20.27 4.07
N GLY A 564 -4.77 19.45 3.70
CA GLY A 564 -4.58 18.32 2.80
C GLY A 564 -3.84 17.11 3.40
N ALA A 565 -3.20 17.26 4.57
CA ALA A 565 -2.49 16.16 5.21
C ALA A 565 -3.50 15.08 5.68
N PRO A 566 -3.36 13.82 5.24
CA PRO A 566 -4.32 12.78 5.55
C PRO A 566 -4.31 12.39 7.03
N LEU A 567 -5.38 11.70 7.47
CA LEU A 567 -5.44 11.06 8.77
C LEU A 567 -4.48 9.86 8.81
N ASN A 568 -4.55 8.99 7.81
CA ASN A 568 -3.61 7.88 7.61
C ASN A 568 -2.35 8.38 6.90
N ARG A 569 -1.19 8.18 7.50
CA ARG A 569 0.07 8.74 7.01
C ARG A 569 1.09 7.64 6.78
N SER A 570 1.64 7.60 5.58
CA SER A 570 2.90 6.90 5.34
C SER A 570 3.97 7.45 6.27
N LEU A 571 4.91 6.62 6.72
CA LEU A 571 5.92 7.04 7.70
C LEU A 571 6.77 8.21 7.16
N VAL A 572 7.07 8.23 5.86
CA VAL A 572 7.83 9.31 5.21
C VAL A 572 7.17 10.69 5.35
N LEU A 573 5.85 10.76 5.49
CA LEU A 573 5.16 12.04 5.66
C LEU A 573 5.49 12.70 7.01
N GLU A 574 5.73 11.90 8.06
CA GLU A 574 6.10 12.39 9.40
C GLU A 574 7.61 12.32 9.68
N TYR A 575 8.34 11.45 8.98
CA TYR A 575 9.78 11.22 9.14
C TYR A 575 10.52 11.31 7.79
N PRO A 576 10.40 12.42 7.05
CA PRO A 576 10.98 12.54 5.70
C PRO A 576 12.52 12.46 5.68
N ASP A 577 13.17 12.73 6.81
CA ASP A 577 14.64 12.65 6.96
C ASP A 577 15.15 11.25 7.33
N ASP A 578 14.27 10.26 7.46
CA ASP A 578 14.62 8.87 7.78
C ASP A 578 14.55 7.99 6.52
N PRO A 579 15.70 7.60 5.91
CA PRO A 579 15.71 6.83 4.68
C PRO A 579 15.01 5.48 4.75
N LYS A 580 14.86 4.87 5.95
CA LYS A 580 14.09 3.64 6.09
C LYS A 580 12.60 3.82 5.79
N THR A 581 12.10 5.05 5.83
CA THR A 581 10.69 5.33 5.58
C THR A 581 10.37 5.55 4.10
N TRP A 582 11.41 5.61 3.25
CA TRP A 582 11.30 6.06 1.87
C TRP A 582 10.82 4.98 0.90
N ASP A 583 10.99 3.70 1.25
CA ASP A 583 10.78 2.57 0.36
C ASP A 583 9.91 1.48 1.01
N ASP A 584 9.80 0.35 0.29
CA ASP A 584 8.99 -0.80 0.65
C ASP A 584 9.33 -1.43 2.00
N SER A 585 10.44 -1.06 2.65
CA SER A 585 10.79 -1.55 3.98
C SER A 585 9.81 -1.13 5.08
N THR A 586 8.94 -0.14 4.84
CA THR A 586 7.92 0.32 5.80
C THR A 586 6.51 0.37 5.24
N LYS A 587 6.26 -0.23 4.06
CA LYS A 587 4.97 -0.10 3.36
C LYS A 587 3.79 -0.80 4.03
N TYR A 588 4.07 -1.59 5.06
CA TYR A 588 3.07 -2.38 5.76
C TYR A 588 2.78 -1.91 7.19
N GLU A 589 3.21 -0.70 7.51
CA GLU A 589 2.83 0.03 8.71
C GLU A 589 2.54 1.49 8.36
N PHE A 590 1.74 2.15 9.17
CA PHE A 590 1.38 3.54 8.96
C PHE A 590 1.07 4.23 10.28
N LEU A 591 0.96 5.56 10.22
CA LEU A 591 0.51 6.36 11.34
C LEU A 591 -0.96 6.73 11.19
N ALA A 592 -1.76 6.49 12.22
CA ALA A 592 -3.12 7.00 12.32
C ALA A 592 -3.09 8.29 13.14
N GLY A 593 -3.09 9.44 12.44
CA GLY A 593 -2.65 10.72 12.99
C GLY A 593 -1.12 10.76 13.12
N LYS A 594 -0.60 11.31 14.22
CA LYS A 594 0.86 11.36 14.50
C LYS A 594 1.26 10.48 15.68
N GLU A 595 0.27 10.07 16.49
CA GLU A 595 0.48 9.44 17.78
C GLU A 595 0.42 7.91 17.74
N PHE A 596 -0.41 7.33 16.86
CA PHE A 596 -0.54 5.86 16.74
C PHE A 596 0.23 5.33 15.54
N LEU A 597 1.08 4.32 15.75
CA LEU A 597 1.64 3.48 14.69
C LEU A 597 0.89 2.15 14.66
N VAL A 598 0.34 1.84 13.50
CA VAL A 598 -0.49 0.66 13.23
C VAL A 598 0.29 -0.26 12.30
N ALA A 599 0.47 -1.53 12.67
CA ALA A 599 1.17 -2.52 11.86
C ALA A 599 0.30 -3.77 11.68
N PRO A 600 -0.59 -3.78 10.66
CA PRO A 600 -1.64 -4.81 10.49
C PRO A 600 -1.10 -6.23 10.34
N MET A 601 -1.94 -7.24 10.62
CA MET A 601 -1.60 -8.65 10.37
C MET A 601 -2.19 -9.09 9.03
N TRP A 602 -1.35 -9.61 8.12
CA TRP A 602 -1.75 -10.09 6.79
C TRP A 602 -1.32 -11.55 6.53
N GLY A 603 -1.00 -12.29 7.59
CA GLY A 603 -0.64 -13.70 7.55
C GLY A 603 -1.41 -14.48 8.60
N ALA A 604 -1.43 -15.80 8.47
CA ALA A 604 -2.05 -16.69 9.46
C ALA A 604 -1.24 -16.77 10.76
N ASP A 605 0.00 -16.32 10.74
CA ASP A 605 0.89 -16.31 11.89
C ASP A 605 0.39 -15.37 12.99
N GLU A 606 0.60 -15.78 14.24
CA GLU A 606 0.36 -14.94 15.42
C GLU A 606 1.59 -14.10 15.78
N VAL A 607 2.68 -14.19 15.03
CA VAL A 607 3.91 -13.45 15.29
C VAL A 607 4.25 -12.57 14.12
N LYS A 608 4.50 -11.29 14.40
CA LYS A 608 4.90 -10.30 13.41
C LYS A 608 6.36 -9.93 13.55
N ASN A 609 7.05 -9.92 12.41
CA ASN A 609 8.40 -9.40 12.28
C ASN A 609 8.40 -8.12 11.43
N GLY A 610 9.51 -7.39 11.47
CA GLY A 610 9.75 -6.27 10.57
C GLY A 610 9.00 -4.98 10.90
N ILE A 611 8.43 -4.82 12.10
CA ILE A 611 7.71 -3.59 12.45
C ILE A 611 8.72 -2.46 12.69
N TYR A 612 8.81 -1.48 11.79
CA TYR A 612 9.70 -0.36 12.01
C TYR A 612 9.09 0.69 12.93
N LEU A 613 9.81 1.05 13.99
CA LEU A 613 9.48 2.15 14.89
C LEU A 613 10.48 3.28 14.65
N PRO A 614 10.05 4.44 14.11
CA PRO A 614 10.95 5.55 13.82
C PRO A 614 11.39 6.29 15.09
N LYS A 615 12.19 7.36 14.96
CA LYS A 615 12.75 8.11 16.10
C LYS A 615 11.70 8.53 17.15
N GLY A 616 11.93 8.13 18.39
CA GLY A 616 11.08 8.43 19.56
C GLY A 616 10.98 7.24 20.50
N ARG A 617 10.36 7.41 21.67
CA ARG A 617 9.89 6.28 22.48
C ARG A 617 8.49 5.89 22.04
N TRP A 618 8.26 4.61 21.86
CA TRP A 618 7.00 4.02 21.41
C TRP A 618 6.50 3.03 22.46
N ILE A 619 5.23 3.08 22.77
CA ILE A 619 4.60 2.30 23.82
C ILE A 619 3.63 1.33 23.17
N ASP A 620 3.80 0.04 23.39
CA ASP A 620 2.79 -0.94 23.03
C ASP A 620 1.46 -0.60 23.73
N TYR A 621 0.41 -0.37 22.95
CA TYR A 621 -0.88 0.11 23.45
C TYR A 621 -1.55 -0.86 24.42
N TRP A 622 -1.29 -2.17 24.29
CA TRP A 622 -1.94 -3.21 25.07
C TRP A 622 -1.21 -3.52 26.36
N THR A 623 0.12 -3.47 26.33
CA THR A 623 0.98 -3.94 27.43
C THR A 623 1.70 -2.83 28.18
N GLY A 624 1.79 -1.63 27.59
CA GLY A 624 2.59 -0.52 28.13
C GLY A 624 4.09 -0.68 27.95
N LYS A 625 4.56 -1.73 27.26
CA LYS A 625 5.99 -1.97 26.98
C LYS A 625 6.56 -0.82 26.13
N VAL A 626 7.71 -0.29 26.54
CA VAL A 626 8.37 0.82 25.84
C VAL A 626 9.50 0.31 24.94
N TYR A 627 9.51 0.80 23.70
CA TYR A 627 10.53 0.60 22.69
C TYR A 627 11.22 1.92 22.36
N GLN A 628 12.54 1.90 22.27
CA GLN A 628 13.32 3.06 21.81
C GLN A 628 13.54 2.97 20.30
N GLY A 629 12.93 3.87 19.53
CA GLY A 629 13.20 4.04 18.11
C GLY A 629 14.39 4.98 17.84
N PRO A 630 15.02 4.92 16.65
CA PRO A 630 14.67 4.05 15.53
C PRO A 630 15.06 2.58 15.78
N THR A 631 14.14 1.64 15.58
CA THR A 631 14.38 0.21 15.73
C THR A 631 13.38 -0.61 14.92
N THR A 632 13.73 -1.84 14.58
CA THR A 632 12.78 -2.82 13.99
C THR A 632 12.41 -3.83 15.06
N VAL A 633 11.11 -4.00 15.33
CA VAL A 633 10.59 -4.99 16.27
C VAL A 633 10.31 -6.28 15.52
N ASN A 634 10.94 -7.36 16.01
CA ASN A 634 10.73 -8.73 15.57
C ASN A 634 10.13 -9.55 16.71
N GLY A 635 9.46 -10.66 16.38
CA GLY A 635 8.87 -11.56 17.38
C GLY A 635 7.66 -10.98 18.11
N TYR A 636 6.95 -10.00 17.53
CA TYR A 636 5.79 -9.39 18.19
C TYR A 636 4.62 -10.38 18.22
N HIS A 637 4.18 -10.79 19.42
CA HIS A 637 3.03 -11.68 19.58
C HIS A 637 1.71 -10.93 19.38
N ALA A 638 1.05 -11.21 18.28
CA ALA A 638 -0.26 -10.72 17.90
C ALA A 638 -1.21 -11.90 17.65
N PRO A 639 -1.74 -12.57 18.71
CA PRO A 639 -2.81 -13.55 18.54
C PRO A 639 -4.04 -12.91 17.88
N LEU A 640 -5.03 -13.71 17.49
CA LEU A 640 -6.17 -13.23 16.70
C LEU A 640 -6.82 -11.95 17.25
N GLY A 641 -6.92 -11.78 18.58
CA GLY A 641 -7.52 -10.61 19.23
C GLY A 641 -6.64 -9.35 19.36
N THR A 642 -5.39 -9.40 18.88
CA THR A 642 -4.38 -8.35 19.08
C THR A 642 -3.82 -7.86 17.75
N LEU A 643 -3.95 -6.56 17.51
CA LEU A 643 -3.32 -5.80 16.44
C LEU A 643 -2.03 -5.16 17.00
N PRO A 644 -0.87 -5.32 16.37
CA PRO A 644 0.32 -4.55 16.74
C PRO A 644 0.04 -3.05 16.62
N LEU A 645 0.00 -2.37 17.78
CA LEU A 645 -0.40 -0.98 17.91
C LEU A 645 0.51 -0.29 18.93
N PHE A 646 1.12 0.82 18.51
CA PHE A 646 2.07 1.56 19.33
C PHE A 646 1.65 3.02 19.45
N VAL A 647 1.82 3.60 20.63
CA VAL A 647 1.57 5.01 20.90
C VAL A 647 2.88 5.72 21.14
N LYS A 648 3.08 6.87 20.51
CA LYS A 648 4.29 7.68 20.69
C LYS A 648 4.30 8.32 22.08
N ALA A 649 5.46 8.30 22.75
CA ALA A 649 5.66 9.08 23.96
C ALA A 649 5.46 10.57 23.66
N GLY A 650 4.80 11.26 24.58
CA GLY A 650 4.28 12.62 24.39
C GLY A 650 2.84 12.67 23.87
N ALA A 651 2.23 11.55 23.45
CA ALA A 651 0.86 11.56 22.93
C ALA A 651 -0.17 12.06 23.96
N VAL A 652 -1.15 12.82 23.44
CA VAL A 652 -2.32 13.27 24.17
C VAL A 652 -3.54 12.96 23.29
N VAL A 653 -4.34 11.98 23.70
CA VAL A 653 -5.41 11.42 22.86
C VAL A 653 -6.76 11.68 23.53
N PRO A 654 -7.56 12.65 23.02
CA PRO A 654 -8.93 12.82 23.51
C PRO A 654 -9.81 11.67 23.02
N MET A 655 -10.57 11.10 23.94
CA MET A 655 -11.45 9.96 23.69
C MET A 655 -12.83 10.16 24.32
N TRP A 656 -13.85 9.60 23.69
CA TRP A 656 -15.17 9.45 24.28
C TRP A 656 -15.28 8.20 25.16
N LYS A 657 -16.43 8.06 25.83
CA LYS A 657 -16.80 6.81 26.48
C LYS A 657 -17.00 5.72 25.42
N SER A 658 -16.83 4.45 25.82
CA SER A 658 -17.22 3.33 24.97
C SER A 658 -18.73 3.37 24.73
N GLY A 659 -19.17 3.28 23.47
CA GLY A 659 -20.58 3.38 23.07
C GLY A 659 -20.84 2.63 21.77
N ILE A 660 -22.11 2.46 21.38
CA ILE A 660 -22.47 1.87 20.08
C ILE A 660 -22.38 2.96 19.00
N ASN A 661 -23.16 4.03 19.13
CA ASN A 661 -23.11 5.19 18.22
C ASN A 661 -22.70 6.42 19.04
N ALA A 662 -21.43 6.48 19.43
CA ALA A 662 -20.97 7.45 20.40
C ALA A 662 -21.14 8.88 19.87
N ALA A 663 -21.03 9.11 18.57
CA ALA A 663 -21.28 10.43 18.00
C ALA A 663 -22.70 10.97 18.25
N ALA A 664 -23.70 10.09 18.23
CA ALA A 664 -25.10 10.45 18.49
C ALA A 664 -25.45 10.45 19.98
N GLU A 665 -24.79 9.60 20.78
CA GLU A 665 -25.14 9.35 22.19
C GLU A 665 -24.28 10.09 23.20
N GLN A 666 -23.12 10.62 22.79
CA GLN A 666 -22.24 11.43 23.63
C GLN A 666 -22.70 12.89 23.60
N GLY A 667 -23.27 13.35 24.72
CA GLY A 667 -23.60 14.77 24.90
C GLY A 667 -22.34 15.64 24.85
N PHE A 668 -22.43 16.86 24.33
CA PHE A 668 -21.25 17.75 24.28
C PHE A 668 -20.67 18.06 25.67
N GLY A 669 -21.51 18.13 26.71
CA GLY A 669 -21.09 18.36 28.09
C GLY A 669 -20.66 17.09 28.85
N ASP A 670 -20.78 15.91 28.24
CA ASP A 670 -20.40 14.65 28.86
C ASP A 670 -18.88 14.59 29.12
N ARG A 671 -18.48 13.69 30.02
CA ARG A 671 -17.08 13.51 30.38
C ARG A 671 -16.24 13.13 29.15
N LEU A 672 -15.16 13.88 28.93
CA LEU A 672 -14.16 13.59 27.92
C LEU A 672 -12.97 12.88 28.58
N THR A 673 -12.58 11.74 28.04
CA THR A 673 -11.34 11.06 28.43
C THR A 673 -10.16 11.69 27.71
N VAL A 674 -9.03 11.87 28.37
CA VAL A 674 -7.77 12.32 27.77
C VAL A 674 -6.70 11.32 28.18
N ASP A 675 -6.31 10.47 27.22
CA ASP A 675 -5.27 9.45 27.41
C ASP A 675 -3.90 10.10 27.14
N VAL A 676 -3.05 10.14 28.15
CA VAL A 676 -1.81 10.93 28.17
C VAL A 676 -0.61 10.01 28.37
N TYR A 677 0.34 10.07 27.44
CA TYR A 677 1.63 9.36 27.47
C TYR A 677 2.72 10.40 27.77
N PRO A 678 2.87 10.87 29.01
CA PRO A 678 3.64 12.07 29.34
C PRO A 678 5.14 11.90 29.03
N GLU A 679 5.69 12.79 28.19
CA GLU A 679 7.13 12.97 27.98
C GLU A 679 7.41 14.39 27.51
N GLY A 680 8.32 15.11 28.19
CA GLY A 680 8.75 16.43 27.76
C GLY A 680 7.60 17.43 27.64
N ARG A 681 7.68 18.30 26.62
CA ARG A 681 6.59 19.22 26.26
C ARG A 681 5.84 18.65 25.06
N SER A 682 4.55 18.39 25.23
CA SER A 682 3.69 17.90 24.15
C SER A 682 2.31 18.54 24.20
N SER A 683 1.54 18.40 23.12
CA SER A 683 0.19 18.94 23.06
C SER A 683 -0.66 18.31 21.98
N PHE A 684 -1.98 18.36 22.18
CA PHE A 684 -2.97 18.04 21.15
C PHE A 684 -4.04 19.13 21.10
N SER A 685 -4.56 19.43 19.90
CA SER A 685 -5.65 20.39 19.71
C SER A 685 -6.91 19.65 19.27
N LEU A 686 -7.86 19.51 20.20
CA LEU A 686 -9.17 18.94 19.92
C LEU A 686 -10.01 19.95 19.12
N TYR A 687 -10.55 19.51 17.99
CA TYR A 687 -11.53 20.24 17.20
C TYR A 687 -12.94 19.74 17.51
N GLU A 688 -13.89 20.67 17.67
CA GLU A 688 -15.31 20.37 17.88
C GLU A 688 -16.19 21.33 17.07
N ASP A 689 -17.27 20.81 16.50
CA ASP A 689 -18.37 21.57 15.92
C ASP A 689 -19.70 20.81 16.16
N ASP A 690 -20.76 21.12 15.43
CA ASP A 690 -22.06 20.43 15.56
C ASP A 690 -22.09 18.99 15.02
N ARG A 691 -20.96 18.51 14.48
CA ARG A 691 -20.70 17.17 13.95
C ARG A 691 -21.33 16.81 12.61
N VAL A 692 -22.40 17.47 12.20
CA VAL A 692 -23.26 17.00 11.09
C VAL A 692 -23.59 18.04 10.03
N THR A 693 -23.64 19.34 10.37
CA THR A 693 -24.08 20.36 9.41
C THR A 693 -22.91 21.09 8.76
N ARG A 694 -23.22 21.95 7.78
CA ARG A 694 -22.24 22.80 7.09
C ARG A 694 -21.89 24.08 7.85
N ASP A 695 -22.36 24.24 9.08
CA ASP A 695 -22.09 25.41 9.91
C ASP A 695 -20.58 25.65 10.16
N TYR A 696 -19.75 24.59 10.09
CA TYR A 696 -18.29 24.71 10.15
C TYR A 696 -17.71 25.65 9.07
N LYS A 697 -18.35 25.74 7.88
CA LYS A 697 -17.93 26.64 6.79
C LYS A 697 -18.04 28.12 7.19
N GLN A 698 -18.87 28.44 8.20
CA GLN A 698 -19.05 29.77 8.77
C GLN A 698 -18.23 29.98 10.05
N ALA A 699 -17.17 29.18 10.25
CA ALA A 699 -16.34 29.17 11.45
C ALA A 699 -17.11 28.90 12.76
N LYS A 700 -18.27 28.23 12.68
CA LYS A 700 -19.02 27.76 13.85
C LYS A 700 -18.44 26.45 14.38
N SER A 701 -17.23 26.55 14.92
CA SER A 701 -16.49 25.46 15.55
C SER A 701 -15.70 25.99 16.74
N ALA A 702 -15.11 25.10 17.52
CA ALA A 702 -14.19 25.44 18.58
C ALA A 702 -12.95 24.54 18.58
N THR A 703 -11.86 25.05 19.15
CA THR A 703 -10.63 24.30 19.37
C THR A 703 -10.22 24.38 20.83
N GLN A 704 -9.91 23.23 21.44
CA GLN A 704 -9.42 23.13 22.80
C GLN A 704 -8.03 22.49 22.81
N LYS A 705 -7.03 23.20 23.34
CA LYS A 705 -5.66 22.71 23.41
C LYS A 705 -5.41 22.00 24.74
N PHE A 706 -4.90 20.78 24.69
CA PHE A 706 -4.33 20.07 25.83
C PHE A 706 -2.81 20.20 25.75
N GLU A 707 -2.16 20.67 26.81
CA GLU A 707 -0.71 20.83 26.88
C GLU A 707 -0.17 20.01 28.04
N VAL A 708 0.92 19.28 27.81
CA VAL A 708 1.57 18.46 28.84
C VAL A 708 2.99 18.94 29.02
N GLU A 709 3.37 19.15 30.28
CA GLU A 709 4.76 19.30 30.71
C GLU A 709 5.10 18.13 31.63
N ALA A 710 6.08 17.34 31.25
CA ALA A 710 6.52 16.17 31.98
C ALA A 710 8.05 16.05 31.98
N PRO A 711 8.66 15.35 32.95
CA PRO A 711 10.05 14.98 32.86
C PRO A 711 10.31 14.14 31.60
N ILE A 712 11.50 14.28 31.01
CA ILE A 712 11.95 13.41 29.91
C ILE A 712 12.51 12.09 30.46
N ALA A 713 13.00 12.11 31.70
CA ALA A 713 13.50 10.95 32.43
C ALA A 713 13.35 11.15 33.95
N GLY A 714 13.31 10.03 34.70
CA GLY A 714 13.23 10.05 36.16
C GLY A 714 11.87 10.46 36.71
N ARG A 715 11.82 10.71 38.02
CA ARG A 715 10.62 11.26 38.68
C ARG A 715 10.63 12.79 38.59
N GLY A 716 9.45 13.38 38.47
CA GLY A 716 9.22 14.80 38.45
C GLY A 716 7.73 15.10 38.41
N ASP A 717 7.39 16.38 38.37
CA ASP A 717 5.99 16.78 38.29
C ASP A 717 5.51 16.70 36.84
N ILE A 718 4.29 16.18 36.66
CA ILE A 718 3.58 16.18 35.38
C ILE A 718 2.44 17.18 35.50
N ALA A 719 2.37 18.15 34.59
CA ALA A 719 1.28 19.10 34.48
C ALA A 719 0.52 18.85 33.17
N VAL A 720 -0.76 18.52 33.28
CA VAL A 720 -1.69 18.45 32.15
C VAL A 720 -2.59 19.68 32.21
N LYS A 721 -2.38 20.60 31.28
CA LYS A 721 -3.19 21.80 31.12
C LYS A 721 -4.32 21.53 30.13
N VAL A 722 -5.55 21.66 30.61
CA VAL A 722 -6.78 21.70 29.80
C VAL A 722 -7.02 23.15 29.46
N GLY A 723 -6.68 23.58 28.24
CA GLY A 723 -6.87 24.96 27.80
C GLY A 723 -8.34 25.33 27.61
N ALA A 724 -8.62 26.62 27.53
CA ALA A 724 -9.93 27.12 27.14
C ALA A 724 -10.31 26.62 25.73
N SER A 725 -11.59 26.25 25.56
CA SER A 725 -12.17 25.95 24.25
C SER A 725 -12.49 27.27 23.54
N ARG A 726 -11.78 27.58 22.45
CA ARG A 726 -11.89 28.86 21.72
C ARG A 726 -12.72 28.69 20.47
N GLY A 727 -13.67 29.59 20.22
CA GLY A 727 -14.68 29.49 19.16
C GLY A 727 -16.07 29.17 19.70
N SER A 728 -17.06 29.02 18.82
CA SER A 728 -18.47 28.82 19.20
C SER A 728 -19.16 27.92 18.19
N TYR A 729 -19.99 27.01 18.69
CA TYR A 729 -20.87 26.17 17.88
C TYR A 729 -22.13 25.83 18.69
N THR A 730 -23.20 25.43 18.01
CA THR A 730 -24.46 25.04 18.65
C THR A 730 -24.24 23.83 19.55
N GLY A 731 -24.58 23.95 20.83
CA GLY A 731 -24.39 22.86 21.81
C GLY A 731 -23.05 22.87 22.53
N LYS A 732 -22.16 23.83 22.28
CA LYS A 732 -20.91 23.98 23.04
C LYS A 732 -21.20 24.11 24.55
N PRO A 733 -20.61 23.27 25.42
CA PRO A 733 -20.91 23.29 26.84
C PRO A 733 -20.17 24.44 27.54
N ALA A 734 -20.79 25.03 28.56
CA ALA A 734 -20.14 26.05 29.40
C ALA A 734 -19.10 25.44 30.37
N THR A 735 -19.32 24.18 30.76
CA THR A 735 -18.43 23.40 31.63
C THR A 735 -18.41 21.94 31.19
N ARG A 736 -17.29 21.25 31.37
CA ARG A 736 -17.15 19.82 31.03
C ARG A 736 -16.28 19.11 32.08
N PRO A 737 -16.66 17.93 32.60
CA PRO A 737 -15.77 17.10 33.40
C PRO A 737 -14.80 16.31 32.53
N TYR A 738 -13.63 15.96 33.06
CA TYR A 738 -12.60 15.22 32.34
C TYR A 738 -12.18 13.96 33.11
N GLU A 739 -11.83 12.92 32.35
CA GLU A 739 -11.13 11.73 32.86
C GLU A 739 -9.73 11.72 32.25
N LEU A 740 -8.68 11.84 33.06
CA LEU A 740 -7.31 11.70 32.56
C LEU A 740 -6.82 10.30 32.86
N THR A 741 -6.34 9.62 31.82
CA THR A 741 -5.60 8.37 31.94
C THR A 741 -4.14 8.72 31.69
N VAL A 742 -3.34 8.86 32.74
CA VAL A 742 -1.94 9.29 32.63
C VAL A 742 -1.03 8.09 32.79
N HIS A 743 -0.40 7.67 31.70
CA HIS A 743 0.51 6.53 31.65
C HIS A 743 1.84 6.91 32.31
N THR A 744 1.99 6.56 33.56
CA THR A 744 3.21 6.81 34.35
C THR A 744 3.95 5.49 34.55
N GLY A 745 4.72 5.40 35.62
CA GLY A 745 5.30 4.14 36.08
C GLY A 745 5.41 4.02 37.59
N THR A 746 5.04 5.08 38.30
CA THR A 746 5.09 5.15 39.75
C THR A 746 3.89 5.95 40.23
N THR A 747 3.35 5.58 41.39
CA THR A 747 2.26 6.35 41.99
C THR A 747 2.74 7.78 42.30
N PRO A 748 1.97 8.82 41.91
CA PRO A 748 2.29 10.19 42.27
C PRO A 748 2.13 10.40 43.78
N ARG A 749 2.87 11.36 44.34
CA ARG A 749 2.72 11.75 45.75
C ARG A 749 1.35 12.34 46.02
N GLU A 750 0.87 13.15 45.09
CA GLU A 750 -0.44 13.79 45.13
C GLU A 750 -0.89 14.19 43.72
N VAL A 751 -2.20 14.39 43.57
CA VAL A 751 -2.82 14.94 42.36
C VAL A 751 -3.64 16.16 42.76
N THR A 752 -3.50 17.25 42.02
CA THR A 752 -4.24 18.50 42.25
C THR A 752 -4.92 18.98 40.97
N GLN A 753 -6.07 19.65 41.13
CA GLN A 753 -6.76 20.41 40.10
C GLN A 753 -6.73 21.90 40.52
N ASP A 754 -6.06 22.75 39.75
CA ASP A 754 -5.86 24.17 40.04
C ASP A 754 -5.34 24.41 41.48
N GLY A 755 -4.39 23.57 41.90
CA GLY A 755 -3.80 23.60 43.24
C GLY A 755 -4.66 22.97 44.34
N ARG A 756 -5.92 22.59 44.07
CA ARG A 756 -6.77 21.87 45.03
C ARG A 756 -6.51 20.37 44.97
N LYS A 757 -6.20 19.76 46.12
CA LYS A 757 -5.91 18.33 46.22
C LYS A 757 -7.14 17.47 45.89
N LEU A 758 -6.95 16.46 45.04
CA LEU A 758 -7.94 15.44 44.75
C LEU A 758 -7.76 14.22 45.68
N THR A 759 -8.87 13.61 46.08
CA THR A 759 -8.88 12.43 46.95
C THR A 759 -8.30 11.21 46.22
N LYS A 760 -7.34 10.52 46.85
CA LYS A 760 -6.88 9.20 46.40
C LYS A 760 -7.90 8.15 46.81
N LEU A 761 -8.42 7.39 45.84
CA LEU A 761 -9.46 6.39 46.06
C LEU A 761 -8.83 5.01 46.32
N ALA A 762 -9.49 4.20 47.14
CA ALA A 762 -8.94 2.97 47.68
C ALA A 762 -8.98 1.78 46.70
N SER A 763 -9.84 1.84 45.67
CA SER A 763 -10.01 0.77 44.68
C SER A 763 -10.54 1.33 43.36
N LEU A 764 -10.41 0.54 42.28
CA LEU A 764 -11.01 0.87 40.99
C LEU A 764 -12.54 1.05 41.09
N ASN A 765 -13.24 0.20 41.85
CA ASN A 765 -14.69 0.34 42.06
C ASN A 765 -15.05 1.66 42.76
N ALA A 766 -14.27 2.07 43.76
CA ALA A 766 -14.46 3.37 44.41
C ALA A 766 -14.21 4.53 43.42
N TYR A 767 -13.23 4.38 42.52
CA TYR A 767 -12.97 5.32 41.44
C TYR A 767 -14.12 5.42 40.43
N LEU A 768 -14.63 4.28 39.96
CA LEU A 768 -15.74 4.24 39.00
C LEU A 768 -17.03 4.83 39.58
N ALA A 769 -17.26 4.72 40.90
CA ALA A 769 -18.41 5.31 41.59
C ALA A 769 -18.25 6.81 41.92
N ALA A 770 -17.02 7.32 42.00
CA ALA A 770 -16.76 8.69 42.41
C ALA A 770 -16.97 9.72 41.29
N THR A 771 -17.39 10.93 41.67
CA THR A 771 -17.56 12.09 40.77
C THR A 771 -16.23 12.80 40.47
N SER A 772 -15.31 12.80 41.43
CA SER A 772 -13.93 13.31 41.31
C SER A 772 -12.99 12.53 42.24
N GLY A 773 -11.69 12.57 41.94
CA GLY A 773 -10.66 11.82 42.68
C GLY A 773 -9.68 11.14 41.74
N TRP A 774 -8.73 10.38 42.28
CA TRP A 774 -7.76 9.65 41.48
C TRP A 774 -7.44 8.28 42.05
N TYR A 775 -7.03 7.37 41.16
CA TYR A 775 -6.61 6.00 41.47
C TYR A 775 -5.34 5.68 40.67
N TYR A 776 -4.51 4.76 41.17
CA TYR A 776 -3.30 4.33 40.49
C TYR A 776 -3.26 2.81 40.44
N GLU A 777 -3.05 2.27 39.24
CA GLU A 777 -2.97 0.83 39.01
C GLU A 777 -2.09 0.56 37.79
N ASN A 778 -1.21 -0.44 37.89
CA ASN A 778 -0.40 -0.95 36.78
C ASN A 778 0.35 0.13 35.98
N GLY A 779 0.92 1.12 36.67
CA GLY A 779 1.66 2.22 36.02
C GLY A 779 0.77 3.36 35.54
N VAL A 780 -0.54 3.24 35.58
CA VAL A 780 -1.48 4.26 35.07
C VAL A 780 -2.14 5.00 36.24
N VAL A 781 -2.17 6.33 36.15
CA VAL A 781 -2.93 7.19 37.06
C VAL A 781 -4.25 7.57 36.38
N LEU A 782 -5.36 7.17 36.98
CA LEU A 782 -6.71 7.55 36.54
C LEU A 782 -7.16 8.75 37.37
N VAL A 783 -7.58 9.85 36.73
CA VAL A 783 -8.00 11.09 37.40
C VAL A 783 -9.37 11.54 36.89
N ARG A 784 -10.35 11.67 37.79
CA ARG A 784 -11.63 12.33 37.50
C ARG A 784 -11.61 13.74 38.07
N THR A 785 -11.83 14.73 37.22
CA THR A 785 -11.94 16.14 37.61
C THR A 785 -13.37 16.50 37.99
N THR A 786 -13.53 17.55 38.78
CA THR A 786 -14.82 18.28 38.78
C THR A 786 -15.00 18.97 37.43
N ALA A 787 -16.22 19.36 37.07
CA ALA A 787 -16.47 20.09 35.83
C ALA A 787 -15.59 21.34 35.72
N ILE A 788 -14.89 21.48 34.60
CA ILE A 788 -13.97 22.59 34.28
C ILE A 788 -14.71 23.53 33.33
N SER A 789 -14.60 24.84 33.55
CA SER A 789 -15.16 25.84 32.63
C SER A 789 -14.47 25.79 31.28
N THR A 790 -15.23 25.82 30.19
CA THR A 790 -14.67 25.80 28.83
C THR A 790 -14.12 27.17 28.40
N SER A 791 -14.29 28.24 29.19
CA SER A 791 -13.81 29.58 28.88
C SER A 791 -12.45 29.93 29.51
N HIS A 792 -11.92 29.09 30.39
CA HIS A 792 -10.65 29.32 31.08
C HIS A 792 -9.77 28.06 31.03
N ASP A 793 -8.48 28.26 31.25
CA ASP A 793 -7.53 27.17 31.38
C ASP A 793 -7.63 26.54 32.78
N ALA A 794 -7.40 25.23 32.88
CA ALA A 794 -7.25 24.51 34.15
C ALA A 794 -6.02 23.60 34.10
N VAL A 795 -5.39 23.36 35.25
CA VAL A 795 -4.17 22.54 35.36
C VAL A 795 -4.38 21.39 36.32
N ILE A 796 -4.17 20.18 35.82
CA ILE A 796 -4.10 18.95 36.61
C ILE A 796 -2.62 18.62 36.83
N ARG A 797 -2.14 18.66 38.07
CA ARG A 797 -0.74 18.36 38.41
C ARG A 797 -0.64 17.05 39.17
N LEU A 798 0.20 16.15 38.68
CA LEU A 798 0.63 14.93 39.37
C LEU A 798 2.04 15.19 39.90
N ALA A 799 2.20 15.21 41.22
CA ALA A 799 3.48 15.53 41.84
C ALA A 799 4.38 14.29 41.98
N ASP A 800 5.66 14.46 41.65
CA ASP A 800 6.72 13.48 41.85
C ASP A 800 6.34 12.07 41.35
N THR A 801 6.11 11.93 40.05
CA THR A 801 5.89 10.65 39.36
C THR A 801 6.79 10.54 38.13
N THR A 802 6.85 9.39 37.49
CA THR A 802 7.65 9.18 36.28
C THR A 802 6.83 9.49 35.03
N SER A 803 7.53 9.98 33.99
CA SER A 803 7.02 9.98 32.61
C SER A 803 6.61 8.57 32.15
N VAL A 804 6.02 8.49 30.96
CA VAL A 804 5.60 7.23 30.36
C VAL A 804 6.70 6.17 30.39
N GLY A 805 6.31 4.96 30.78
CA GLY A 805 7.18 3.79 30.87
C GLY A 805 7.59 3.39 32.28
N GLY A 806 6.64 3.13 33.19
CA GLY A 806 6.81 2.05 34.15
C GLY A 806 7.92 2.16 35.21
N GLY A 807 8.61 3.29 35.36
CA GLY A 807 9.64 3.48 36.39
C GLY A 807 10.88 2.60 36.21
N LYS A 808 11.87 2.81 37.09
CA LYS A 808 13.12 2.02 37.12
C LYS A 808 12.83 0.50 37.27
N ALA A 809 11.68 0.15 37.82
CA ALA A 809 11.19 -1.22 37.97
C ALA A 809 10.57 -1.84 36.70
N VAL A 810 10.51 -1.13 35.57
CA VAL A 810 10.22 -1.67 34.22
C VAL A 810 11.56 -1.73 33.46
N LEU A 811 12.34 -0.64 33.43
CA LEU A 811 13.62 -0.63 32.72
C LEU A 811 14.71 -1.58 33.28
N ASP A 812 14.75 -1.83 34.60
CA ASP A 812 15.71 -2.78 35.23
C ASP A 812 15.16 -4.20 35.38
N THR A 813 13.91 -4.44 34.96
CA THR A 813 13.24 -5.72 35.17
C THR A 813 12.97 -6.48 33.89
N PHE A 814 13.17 -5.93 32.69
CA PHE A 814 12.97 -6.68 31.45
C PHE A 814 14.24 -7.43 31.01
N GLY A 815 14.48 -8.52 31.71
CA GLY A 815 15.20 -9.62 31.10
C GLY A 815 14.46 -10.04 29.84
N THR A 816 15.11 -9.92 28.69
CA THR A 816 14.48 -10.14 27.38
C THR A 816 14.76 -11.58 26.95
N PRO A 817 13.81 -12.51 27.10
CA PRO A 817 13.92 -13.80 26.44
C PRO A 817 14.02 -13.60 24.93
N GLU A 818 14.77 -14.46 24.27
CA GLU A 818 14.96 -14.47 22.82
C GLU A 818 14.73 -15.91 22.36
N LEU A 819 13.73 -16.17 21.53
CA LEU A 819 13.48 -17.51 21.00
C LEU A 819 13.86 -17.55 19.52
N GLY A 820 14.95 -18.23 19.20
CA GLY A 820 15.38 -18.49 17.84
C GLY A 820 14.84 -19.82 17.33
N THR A 821 14.06 -19.81 16.26
CA THR A 821 13.59 -21.01 15.56
C THR A 821 14.17 -21.04 14.15
N PRO A 822 14.35 -22.22 13.54
CA PRO A 822 14.71 -22.28 12.12
C PRO A 822 13.56 -21.76 11.26
N SER A 823 13.90 -21.20 10.10
CA SER A 823 12.93 -20.71 9.10
C SER A 823 12.00 -21.82 8.60
N LEU A 824 12.45 -23.07 8.62
CA LEU A 824 11.68 -24.25 8.25
C LEU A 824 11.95 -25.42 9.19
N TRP A 825 10.87 -25.93 9.81
CA TRP A 825 10.93 -27.05 10.73
C TRP A 825 11.03 -28.38 10.00
N ASN A 826 11.51 -29.41 10.70
CA ASN A 826 11.45 -30.78 10.21
C ASN A 826 10.00 -31.29 10.20
N ALA A 827 9.73 -32.36 9.44
CA ALA A 827 8.39 -32.94 9.35
C ALA A 827 7.87 -33.44 10.73
N PRO A 828 6.53 -33.60 10.91
CA PRO A 828 5.97 -34.17 12.13
C PRO A 828 6.70 -35.44 12.58
N GLY A 829 6.96 -35.57 13.88
CA GLY A 829 7.71 -36.69 14.47
C GLY A 829 9.23 -36.51 14.53
N GLN A 830 9.80 -35.43 13.96
CA GLN A 830 11.24 -35.18 13.97
C GLN A 830 11.63 -34.01 14.88
N ALA A 831 12.66 -34.22 15.71
CA ALA A 831 13.21 -33.18 16.57
C ALA A 831 13.82 -32.04 15.74
N THR A 832 13.58 -30.81 16.19
CA THR A 832 14.13 -29.58 15.60
C THR A 832 14.82 -28.77 16.71
N GLU A 833 16.05 -28.34 16.46
CA GLU A 833 16.79 -27.52 17.42
C GLU A 833 16.28 -26.08 17.42
N VAL A 834 15.94 -25.55 18.59
CA VAL A 834 15.62 -24.14 18.82
C VAL A 834 16.63 -23.54 19.81
N THR A 835 16.85 -22.23 19.71
CA THR A 835 17.72 -21.50 20.63
C THR A 835 16.88 -20.72 21.63
N ALA A 836 16.91 -21.11 22.90
CA ALA A 836 16.32 -20.40 24.01
C ALA A 836 17.36 -19.44 24.61
N GLY A 837 17.19 -18.15 24.36
CA GLY A 837 18.07 -17.06 24.79
C GLY A 837 17.45 -16.17 25.86
N PHE A 838 18.30 -15.42 26.54
CA PHE A 838 17.90 -14.38 27.48
C PHE A 838 18.96 -13.29 27.54
N ARG A 839 18.54 -12.03 27.40
CA ARG A 839 19.37 -10.85 27.44
C ARG A 839 19.01 -9.96 28.62
N ASN A 840 20.01 -9.56 29.41
CA ASN A 840 19.83 -8.53 30.41
C ASN A 840 20.13 -7.15 29.80
N GLY A 841 19.09 -6.45 29.35
CA GLY A 841 19.19 -5.08 28.83
C GLY A 841 19.14 -3.98 29.90
N GLY A 842 18.93 -4.33 31.16
CA GLY A 842 18.78 -3.39 32.28
C GLY A 842 20.12 -3.00 32.91
N THR A 843 20.06 -2.31 34.05
CA THR A 843 21.25 -1.86 34.79
C THR A 843 21.57 -2.70 36.04
N SER A 844 20.76 -3.72 36.34
CA SER A 844 20.90 -4.60 37.51
C SER A 844 21.18 -6.06 37.10
N THR A 845 22.00 -6.78 37.86
CA THR A 845 22.26 -8.22 37.64
C THR A 845 20.97 -9.03 37.83
N MET A 846 20.66 -9.90 36.86
CA MET A 846 19.54 -10.86 36.93
C MET A 846 20.07 -12.20 37.43
N ARG A 847 19.42 -12.81 38.42
CA ARG A 847 19.83 -14.09 39.04
C ARG A 847 18.78 -15.17 38.82
N ASP A 848 19.20 -16.43 38.94
CA ASP A 848 18.33 -17.61 38.81
C ASP A 848 17.46 -17.57 37.55
N VAL A 849 18.07 -17.20 36.42
CA VAL A 849 17.38 -17.11 35.12
C VAL A 849 17.04 -18.52 34.65
N ARG A 850 15.76 -18.85 34.62
CA ARG A 850 15.22 -20.13 34.16
C ARG A 850 14.40 -19.90 32.92
N LEU A 851 14.77 -20.58 31.84
CA LEU A 851 14.03 -20.57 30.60
C LEU A 851 13.27 -21.88 30.43
N SER A 852 11.98 -21.79 30.14
CA SER A 852 11.08 -22.93 29.91
C SER A 852 10.22 -22.66 28.69
N LEU A 853 10.16 -23.63 27.78
CA LEU A 853 9.26 -23.57 26.63
C LEU A 853 7.88 -24.07 27.04
N ASP A 854 6.88 -23.25 26.74
CA ASP A 854 5.49 -23.64 26.67
C ASP A 854 5.16 -23.94 25.19
N LEU A 855 4.72 -25.17 24.93
CA LEU A 855 4.61 -25.74 23.60
C LEU A 855 3.15 -26.11 23.31
N PRO A 856 2.73 -26.14 22.03
CA PRO A 856 1.40 -26.59 21.65
C PRO A 856 1.13 -28.05 22.05
N ASP A 857 -0.14 -28.41 22.16
CA ASP A 857 -0.56 -29.79 22.41
C ASP A 857 0.06 -30.76 21.38
N GLY A 858 0.60 -31.88 21.87
CA GLY A 858 1.29 -32.88 21.04
C GLY A 858 2.75 -32.54 20.71
N TRP A 859 3.34 -31.49 21.31
CA TRP A 859 4.76 -31.17 21.16
C TRP A 859 5.52 -31.47 22.45
N THR A 860 6.79 -31.83 22.32
CA THR A 860 7.68 -32.09 23.46
C THR A 860 8.99 -31.33 23.30
N ALA A 861 9.60 -30.93 24.42
CA ALA A 861 10.95 -30.37 24.45
C ALA A 861 11.87 -31.24 25.31
N THR A 862 13.11 -31.40 24.88
CA THR A 862 14.18 -32.01 25.67
C THR A 862 15.38 -31.05 25.80
N GLY A 863 15.81 -30.83 27.04
CA GLY A 863 16.83 -29.85 27.43
C GLY A 863 16.40 -28.99 28.62
N THR A 864 17.36 -28.44 29.36
CA THR A 864 17.08 -27.45 30.43
C THR A 864 17.97 -26.23 30.27
N SER A 865 17.45 -25.07 30.64
CA SER A 865 18.11 -23.78 30.39
C SER A 865 18.04 -22.91 31.65
N THR A 866 18.92 -23.19 32.61
CA THR A 866 19.05 -22.39 33.84
C THR A 866 20.42 -21.74 33.92
N PHE A 867 20.45 -20.45 34.22
CA PHE A 867 21.67 -19.65 34.38
C PHE A 867 21.65 -18.98 35.76
N ALA A 868 22.71 -19.18 36.54
CA ALA A 868 22.77 -18.66 37.91
C ALA A 868 22.72 -17.12 37.98
N LYS A 869 23.33 -16.44 36.99
CA LYS A 869 23.28 -14.98 36.84
C LYS A 869 23.53 -14.54 35.39
N VAL A 870 23.00 -13.38 35.03
CA VAL A 870 23.22 -12.66 33.76
C VAL A 870 23.46 -11.19 34.10
N GLU A 871 24.68 -10.71 33.84
CA GLU A 871 25.10 -9.34 34.18
C GLU A 871 24.49 -8.30 33.24
N PRO A 872 24.40 -7.00 33.62
CA PRO A 872 23.94 -5.94 32.74
C PRO A 872 24.66 -5.94 31.38
N GLY A 873 23.89 -5.91 30.29
CA GLY A 873 24.40 -5.97 28.91
C GLY A 873 24.75 -7.37 28.39
N GLN A 874 24.71 -8.42 29.23
CA GLN A 874 25.03 -9.79 28.85
C GLN A 874 23.83 -10.52 28.23
N SER A 875 24.11 -11.44 27.29
CA SER A 875 23.15 -12.44 26.81
C SER A 875 23.65 -13.86 27.15
N VAL A 876 22.71 -14.77 27.40
CA VAL A 876 22.94 -16.20 27.57
C VAL A 876 21.97 -16.98 26.69
N SER A 877 22.34 -18.19 26.26
CA SER A 877 21.44 -19.03 25.47
C SER A 877 21.72 -20.51 25.66
N ALA A 878 20.74 -21.33 25.33
CA ALA A 878 20.81 -22.78 25.32
C ALA A 878 20.06 -23.34 24.10
N LYS A 879 20.55 -24.46 23.57
CA LYS A 879 19.90 -25.20 22.50
C LYS A 879 18.93 -26.21 23.11
N VAL A 880 17.69 -26.23 22.64
CA VAL A 880 16.62 -27.12 23.09
C VAL A 880 16.09 -27.89 21.89
N GLN A 881 15.90 -29.20 22.01
CA GLN A 881 15.32 -30.00 20.95
C GLN A 881 13.81 -30.04 21.14
N VAL A 882 13.05 -29.58 20.14
CA VAL A 882 11.59 -29.54 20.14
C VAL A 882 11.06 -30.50 19.08
N THR A 883 10.18 -31.41 19.48
CA THR A 883 9.65 -32.47 18.62
C THR A 883 8.12 -32.40 18.58
N PRO A 884 7.49 -32.04 17.44
CA PRO A 884 6.07 -32.29 17.23
C PRO A 884 5.80 -33.79 17.11
N ASP A 885 4.74 -34.29 17.73
CA ASP A 885 4.28 -35.67 17.51
C ASP A 885 3.96 -35.92 16.03
N ALA A 886 4.12 -37.16 15.56
CA ALA A 886 3.85 -37.53 14.17
C ALA A 886 2.39 -37.28 13.74
N SER A 887 1.46 -37.20 14.70
CA SER A 887 0.04 -36.90 14.46
C SER A 887 -0.26 -35.40 14.28
N VAL A 888 0.67 -34.51 14.64
CA VAL A 888 0.49 -33.06 14.48
C VAL A 888 0.41 -32.71 13.00
N LYS A 889 -0.71 -32.09 12.60
CA LYS A 889 -0.90 -31.64 11.22
C LYS A 889 0.02 -30.45 10.92
N PRO A 890 0.64 -30.40 9.72
CA PRO A 890 1.37 -29.24 9.24
C PRO A 890 0.55 -27.95 9.34
N ALA A 891 1.15 -26.92 9.93
CA ALA A 891 0.56 -25.62 10.22
C ALA A 891 1.63 -24.66 10.79
N SER A 892 1.23 -23.42 11.03
CA SER A 892 1.99 -22.45 11.80
C SER A 892 1.60 -22.55 13.27
N PHE A 893 2.57 -22.71 14.17
CA PHE A 893 2.35 -22.86 15.60
C PHE A 893 3.11 -21.78 16.38
N THR A 894 2.55 -21.30 17.48
CA THR A 894 3.23 -20.37 18.38
C THR A 894 3.98 -21.15 19.46
N LEU A 895 5.29 -20.92 19.58
CA LEU A 895 6.10 -21.42 20.68
C LEU A 895 6.36 -20.27 21.65
N THR A 896 6.16 -20.49 22.95
CA THR A 896 6.38 -19.47 23.97
C THR A 896 7.56 -19.83 24.85
N LEU A 897 8.60 -19.01 24.84
CA LEU A 897 9.71 -19.07 25.78
C LEU A 897 9.39 -18.22 27.00
N ASN A 898 9.15 -18.86 28.14
CA ASN A 898 9.01 -18.20 29.43
C ASN A 898 10.37 -18.10 30.11
N ALA A 899 10.73 -16.92 30.59
CA ALA A 899 11.91 -16.65 31.39
C ALA A 899 11.49 -16.20 32.79
N ALA A 900 11.88 -16.94 33.83
CA ALA A 900 11.73 -16.55 35.23
C ALA A 900 13.11 -16.17 35.81
N TYR A 901 13.20 -15.06 36.53
CA TYR A 901 14.47 -14.55 37.07
C TYR A 901 14.25 -13.62 38.27
N GLN A 902 15.34 -13.29 38.97
CA GLN A 902 15.34 -12.41 40.13
C GLN A 902 16.15 -11.14 39.87
N VAL A 903 15.57 -9.98 40.18
CA VAL A 903 16.26 -8.68 40.20
C VAL A 903 16.09 -8.06 41.59
N GLY A 904 17.19 -7.88 42.32
CA GLY A 904 17.13 -7.47 43.73
C GLY A 904 16.33 -8.47 44.56
N ALA A 905 15.26 -8.01 45.23
CA ALA A 905 14.34 -8.84 46.01
C ALA A 905 13.15 -9.38 45.21
N SER A 906 12.97 -8.96 43.95
CA SER A 906 11.79 -9.27 43.15
C SER A 906 12.03 -10.47 42.23
N ARG A 907 11.09 -11.43 42.23
CA ARG A 907 11.00 -12.48 41.20
C ARG A 907 10.08 -12.02 40.09
N LEU A 908 10.51 -12.22 38.85
CA LEU A 908 9.87 -11.70 37.66
C LEU A 908 9.78 -12.81 36.61
N THR A 909 8.80 -12.68 35.73
CA THR A 909 8.68 -13.50 34.53
C THR A 909 8.55 -12.60 33.30
N ASN A 910 9.10 -13.05 32.19
CA ASN A 910 8.90 -12.43 30.89
C ASN A 910 8.81 -13.54 29.83
N SER A 911 8.23 -13.27 28.67
CA SER A 911 8.14 -14.26 27.60
C SER A 911 8.53 -13.69 26.24
N ALA A 912 8.99 -14.58 25.38
CA ALA A 912 9.18 -14.34 23.95
C ALA A 912 8.43 -15.41 23.19
N VAL A 913 7.94 -15.08 22.01
CA VAL A 913 7.30 -16.04 21.13
C VAL A 913 8.08 -16.15 19.83
N ALA A 914 7.97 -17.32 19.20
CA ALA A 914 8.42 -17.53 17.84
C ALA A 914 7.43 -18.42 17.12
N THR A 915 7.34 -18.27 15.80
CA THR A 915 6.53 -19.16 14.97
C THR A 915 7.33 -20.40 14.61
N ALA A 916 6.68 -21.56 14.72
CA ALA A 916 7.12 -22.81 14.17
C ALA A 916 6.29 -23.14 12.92
N GLN A 917 6.94 -23.16 11.76
CA GLN A 917 6.30 -23.49 10.47
C GLN A 917 6.54 -24.97 10.15
N LEU A 918 5.55 -25.81 10.45
CA LEU A 918 5.59 -27.26 10.21
C LEU A 918 5.14 -27.54 8.77
N PRO A 919 5.99 -28.11 7.90
CA PRO A 919 5.68 -28.24 6.48
C PRO A 919 4.83 -29.46 6.14
N TYR A 920 4.07 -29.36 5.04
CA TYR A 920 3.42 -30.49 4.39
C TYR A 920 4.45 -31.34 3.64
N ALA A 921 4.26 -32.66 3.64
CA ALA A 921 5.15 -33.60 2.95
C ALA A 921 5.02 -33.55 1.42
N SER A 922 3.88 -33.09 0.90
CA SER A 922 3.63 -32.95 -0.54
C SER A 922 2.48 -31.98 -0.83
N LEU A 923 2.35 -31.55 -2.08
CA LEU A 923 1.23 -30.70 -2.51
C LEU A 923 -0.13 -31.39 -2.29
N SER A 924 -0.21 -32.70 -2.57
CA SER A 924 -1.43 -33.49 -2.35
C SER A 924 -1.85 -33.51 -0.88
N GLN A 925 -0.90 -33.54 0.06
CA GLN A 925 -1.23 -33.44 1.48
C GLN A 925 -1.67 -32.02 1.88
N ALA A 926 -1.16 -31.00 1.18
CA ALA A 926 -1.50 -29.60 1.40
C ALA A 926 -2.83 -29.17 0.75
N ALA A 927 -3.44 -30.03 -0.09
CA ALA A 927 -4.67 -29.74 -0.80
C ALA A 927 -5.80 -29.39 0.17
N ASN A 928 -6.42 -28.22 -0.05
CA ASN A 928 -7.41 -27.63 0.85
C ASN A 928 -8.66 -27.11 0.14
N VAL A 929 -8.70 -27.17 -1.19
CA VAL A 929 -9.84 -26.78 -2.02
C VAL A 929 -10.27 -27.93 -2.92
N VAL A 930 -11.59 -28.08 -3.12
CA VAL A 930 -12.16 -28.98 -4.13
C VAL A 930 -12.12 -28.26 -5.48
N GLY A 931 -11.00 -28.36 -6.19
CA GLY A 931 -10.81 -27.77 -7.51
C GLY A 931 -11.48 -28.60 -8.62
N ILE A 932 -11.65 -29.90 -8.39
CA ILE A 932 -12.23 -30.87 -9.32
C ILE A 932 -13.41 -31.57 -8.64
N SER A 933 -14.52 -31.68 -9.34
CA SER A 933 -15.71 -32.45 -8.92
C SER A 933 -16.27 -33.25 -10.09
N ASP A 934 -17.23 -34.11 -9.80
CA ASP A 934 -17.92 -34.96 -10.78
C ASP A 934 -19.46 -34.83 -10.65
N ALA A 935 -20.20 -35.61 -11.44
CA ALA A 935 -21.65 -35.59 -11.46
C ALA A 935 -22.30 -35.95 -10.10
N ALA A 936 -21.57 -36.63 -9.21
CA ALA A 936 -22.05 -36.97 -7.88
C ALA A 936 -21.62 -35.94 -6.81
N THR A 937 -20.60 -35.13 -7.09
CA THR A 937 -19.92 -34.28 -6.10
C THR A 937 -19.79 -32.81 -6.50
N TYR A 938 -20.54 -32.35 -7.50
CA TYR A 938 -20.47 -30.97 -8.00
C TYR A 938 -20.80 -29.91 -6.94
N ALA A 939 -21.64 -30.25 -5.95
CA ALA A 939 -22.02 -29.33 -4.87
C ALA A 939 -20.85 -28.98 -3.95
N GLN A 940 -19.76 -29.75 -3.96
CA GLN A 940 -18.57 -29.52 -3.16
C GLN A 940 -17.51 -28.68 -3.89
N GLY A 941 -17.65 -28.47 -5.22
CA GLY A 941 -16.68 -27.76 -6.04
C GLY A 941 -16.53 -26.29 -5.66
N ASN A 942 -15.31 -25.76 -5.64
CA ASN A 942 -15.07 -24.35 -5.31
C ASN A 942 -13.70 -23.81 -5.78
N PHE A 943 -13.29 -24.14 -7.01
CA PHE A 943 -12.08 -23.59 -7.62
C PHE A 943 -12.08 -22.05 -7.62
N ASP A 944 -13.14 -21.39 -8.07
CA ASP A 944 -13.16 -19.94 -8.27
C ASP A 944 -13.70 -19.14 -7.07
N GLY A 945 -14.08 -19.80 -5.98
CA GLY A 945 -14.70 -19.17 -4.81
C GLY A 945 -16.22 -19.01 -4.92
N SER A 946 -16.80 -19.30 -6.08
CA SER A 946 -18.24 -19.16 -6.36
C SER A 946 -18.96 -20.51 -6.49
N GLY A 947 -18.37 -21.59 -5.98
CA GLY A 947 -18.94 -22.93 -6.05
C GLY A 947 -18.72 -23.64 -7.40
N ASN A 948 -17.80 -23.16 -8.25
CA ASN A 948 -17.50 -23.78 -9.53
C ASN A 948 -16.19 -24.57 -9.51
N SER A 949 -16.08 -25.63 -10.32
CA SER A 949 -14.93 -26.54 -10.35
C SER A 949 -14.70 -27.14 -11.74
N PHE A 950 -13.51 -27.69 -11.97
CA PHE A 950 -13.21 -28.43 -13.19
C PHE A 950 -14.06 -29.70 -13.32
N ASN A 951 -14.43 -30.03 -14.56
CA ASN A 951 -15.12 -31.27 -14.92
C ASN A 951 -14.20 -32.49 -14.73
N GLY A 952 -14.42 -33.24 -13.65
CA GLY A 952 -13.61 -34.38 -13.25
C GLY A 952 -13.65 -35.55 -14.23
N GLU A 953 -14.81 -35.84 -14.83
CA GLU A 953 -14.92 -36.89 -15.85
C GLU A 953 -14.11 -36.55 -17.10
N ALA A 954 -14.15 -35.29 -17.54
CA ALA A 954 -13.38 -34.86 -18.71
C ALA A 954 -11.86 -34.83 -18.44
N LEU A 955 -11.43 -34.47 -17.23
CA LEU A 955 -10.02 -34.57 -16.83
C LEU A 955 -9.55 -36.02 -16.77
N ALA A 956 -10.35 -36.91 -16.19
CA ALA A 956 -10.06 -38.34 -16.15
C ALA A 956 -9.93 -38.94 -17.56
N ALA A 957 -10.81 -38.56 -18.49
CA ALA A 957 -10.73 -38.96 -19.90
C ALA A 957 -9.46 -38.44 -20.61
N ALA A 958 -8.91 -37.31 -20.16
CA ALA A 958 -7.64 -36.77 -20.63
C ALA A 958 -6.39 -37.37 -19.94
N GLY A 959 -6.57 -38.36 -19.06
CA GLY A 959 -5.48 -39.03 -18.34
C GLY A 959 -5.10 -38.41 -16.99
N TYR A 960 -5.82 -37.38 -16.54
CA TYR A 960 -5.58 -36.68 -15.29
C TYR A 960 -6.45 -37.26 -14.15
N THR A 961 -6.13 -38.49 -13.74
CA THR A 961 -6.82 -39.20 -12.64
C THR A 961 -6.06 -39.08 -11.31
N PRO A 962 -6.72 -39.27 -10.15
CA PRO A 962 -6.06 -39.09 -8.87
C PRO A 962 -4.79 -39.94 -8.70
N GLY A 963 -3.66 -39.28 -8.42
CA GLY A 963 -2.35 -39.93 -8.28
C GLY A 963 -1.68 -40.38 -9.58
N ALA A 964 -2.22 -40.04 -10.75
CA ALA A 964 -1.59 -40.36 -12.04
C ALA A 964 -0.28 -39.58 -12.22
N GLU A 965 0.71 -40.22 -12.82
CA GLU A 965 1.91 -39.53 -13.31
C GLU A 965 1.60 -38.89 -14.66
N VAL A 966 1.80 -37.57 -14.75
CA VAL A 966 1.59 -36.79 -15.96
C VAL A 966 2.87 -36.07 -16.35
N THR A 967 3.30 -36.24 -17.59
CA THR A 967 4.47 -35.55 -18.14
C THR A 967 4.02 -34.32 -18.92
N VAL A 968 4.43 -33.14 -18.48
CA VAL A 968 4.09 -31.87 -19.11
C VAL A 968 5.37 -31.08 -19.33
N GLN A 969 5.64 -30.70 -20.59
CA GLN A 969 6.86 -29.98 -20.98
C GLN A 969 8.17 -30.65 -20.52
N GLY A 970 8.20 -31.98 -20.48
CA GLY A 970 9.38 -32.76 -20.04
C GLY A 970 9.56 -32.87 -18.53
N ALA A 971 8.69 -32.26 -17.73
CA ALA A 971 8.66 -32.44 -16.28
C ALA A 971 7.62 -33.50 -15.89
N GLU A 972 7.98 -34.39 -14.97
CA GLU A 972 7.11 -35.43 -14.43
C GLU A 972 6.42 -34.95 -13.16
N PHE A 973 5.09 -34.95 -13.17
CA PHE A 973 4.25 -34.55 -12.06
C PHE A 973 3.39 -35.72 -11.59
N THR A 974 3.31 -35.90 -10.28
CA THR A 974 2.22 -36.67 -9.67
C THR A 974 0.97 -35.77 -9.56
N TRP A 975 -0.10 -36.13 -10.27
CA TRP A 975 -1.40 -35.47 -10.15
C TRP A 975 -1.99 -35.64 -8.74
N PRO A 976 -2.77 -34.68 -8.20
CA PRO A 976 -3.35 -34.77 -6.86
C PRO A 976 -4.00 -36.11 -6.56
N THR A 977 -3.75 -36.67 -5.38
CA THR A 977 -4.33 -37.96 -4.96
C THR A 977 -5.78 -37.84 -4.47
N GLY A 978 -6.27 -36.62 -4.24
CA GLY A 978 -7.65 -36.37 -3.82
C GLY A 978 -8.65 -36.71 -4.93
N ALA A 979 -9.66 -37.51 -4.63
CA ALA A 979 -10.74 -37.81 -5.57
C ALA A 979 -11.56 -36.54 -5.91
N PRO A 980 -12.27 -36.50 -7.05
CA PRO A 980 -13.28 -35.47 -7.30
C PRO A 980 -14.24 -35.33 -6.12
N GLY A 981 -14.58 -34.09 -5.76
CA GLY A 981 -15.43 -33.81 -4.59
C GLY A 981 -14.72 -33.77 -3.24
N THR A 982 -13.43 -34.11 -3.20
CA THR A 982 -12.56 -33.97 -2.01
C THR A 982 -11.45 -32.95 -2.28
N PRO A 983 -10.79 -32.38 -1.25
CA PRO A 983 -9.69 -31.45 -1.47
C PRO A 983 -8.61 -32.04 -2.38
N ASN A 984 -8.39 -31.40 -3.52
CA ASN A 984 -7.49 -31.86 -4.59
C ASN A 984 -6.71 -30.70 -5.25
N LEU A 985 -6.81 -29.51 -4.67
CA LEU A 985 -6.14 -28.29 -5.12
C LEU A 985 -5.61 -27.53 -3.90
N VAL A 986 -4.44 -26.92 -4.04
CA VAL A 986 -3.88 -26.00 -3.04
C VAL A 986 -4.22 -24.56 -3.42
N LYS A 987 -4.85 -23.82 -2.50
CA LYS A 987 -5.02 -22.35 -2.54
C LYS A 987 -4.75 -21.73 -1.19
N ASN A 988 -4.17 -20.54 -1.13
CA ASN A 988 -3.99 -19.75 0.10
C ASN A 988 -3.37 -20.55 1.26
N GLN A 989 -2.42 -21.45 0.95
CA GLN A 989 -1.76 -22.28 1.95
C GLN A 989 -0.48 -21.58 2.44
N SER A 990 -0.47 -21.17 3.70
CA SER A 990 0.67 -20.45 4.29
C SER A 990 1.79 -21.37 4.76
N ALA A 991 1.49 -22.63 5.09
CA ALA A 991 2.51 -23.57 5.53
C ALA A 991 3.39 -24.01 4.34
N PRO A 992 4.71 -24.14 4.54
CA PRO A 992 5.61 -24.61 3.49
C PRO A 992 5.28 -26.04 3.05
N ILE A 993 5.58 -26.38 1.80
CA ILE A 993 5.38 -27.71 1.25
C ILE A 993 6.73 -28.27 0.82
N LEU A 994 7.09 -29.46 1.29
CA LEU A 994 8.33 -30.13 0.92
C LEU A 994 8.26 -30.55 -0.55
N VAL A 995 9.28 -30.14 -1.31
CA VAL A 995 9.53 -30.53 -2.71
C VAL A 995 11.03 -30.80 -2.84
N SER A 996 11.62 -31.43 -1.82
CA SER A 996 13.06 -31.45 -1.61
C SER A 996 13.81 -32.13 -2.75
N GLY A 997 14.92 -31.52 -3.19
CA GLY A 997 15.78 -32.09 -4.22
C GLY A 997 16.63 -31.04 -4.94
N THR A 998 17.28 -31.49 -6.02
CA THR A 998 18.03 -30.64 -6.94
C THR A 998 17.32 -30.61 -8.28
N GLY A 999 17.42 -29.50 -9.00
CA GLY A 999 16.88 -29.33 -10.33
C GLY A 999 17.33 -28.00 -10.90
N SER A 1000 17.09 -27.77 -12.20
CA SER A 1000 17.30 -26.44 -12.79
C SER A 1000 16.08 -25.53 -12.62
N HIS A 1001 14.88 -26.10 -12.50
CA HIS A 1001 13.62 -25.35 -12.38
C HIS A 1001 12.63 -26.01 -11.40
N LEU A 1002 11.79 -25.17 -10.78
CA LEU A 1002 10.54 -25.61 -10.14
C LEU A 1002 9.42 -25.47 -11.15
N ALA A 1003 8.83 -26.59 -11.55
CA ALA A 1003 7.70 -26.63 -12.45
C ALA A 1003 6.38 -26.75 -11.67
N LEU A 1004 5.34 -26.05 -12.13
CA LEU A 1004 4.04 -25.93 -11.46
C LEU A 1004 2.90 -26.18 -12.45
N LEU A 1005 1.90 -26.95 -12.03
CA LEU A 1005 0.60 -27.08 -12.71
C LEU A 1005 -0.49 -26.35 -11.93
N GLY A 1006 -1.18 -25.42 -12.57
CA GLY A 1006 -2.21 -24.61 -11.92
C GLY A 1006 -3.07 -23.77 -12.88
N ALA A 1007 -3.95 -22.93 -12.33
CA ALA A 1007 -4.72 -21.95 -13.09
C ALA A 1007 -5.13 -20.75 -12.23
N GLY A 1008 -5.42 -19.61 -12.89
CA GLY A 1008 -6.01 -18.44 -12.26
C GLY A 1008 -7.54 -18.52 -12.20
N ALA A 1009 -8.13 -18.19 -11.06
CA ALA A 1009 -9.58 -18.00 -10.94
C ALA A 1009 -10.04 -16.61 -11.42
N GLY A 1010 -9.24 -15.58 -11.17
CA GLY A 1010 -9.44 -14.22 -11.67
C GLY A 1010 -8.80 -13.99 -13.05
N LEU A 1011 -9.05 -12.82 -13.64
CA LEU A 1011 -8.29 -12.33 -14.79
C LEU A 1011 -6.93 -11.82 -14.31
N ASN A 1012 -5.86 -12.09 -15.04
CA ASN A 1012 -4.50 -11.61 -14.72
C ASN A 1012 -3.96 -12.07 -13.35
N ALA A 1013 -4.25 -13.31 -12.94
CA ALA A 1013 -3.76 -13.86 -11.67
C ALA A 1013 -2.22 -13.96 -11.66
N LYS A 1014 -1.60 -13.17 -10.79
CA LYS A 1014 -0.14 -13.09 -10.61
C LYS A 1014 0.22 -13.48 -9.19
N GLY A 1015 1.40 -14.04 -9.01
CA GLY A 1015 1.90 -14.39 -7.70
C GLY A 1015 3.41 -14.60 -7.71
N SER A 1016 3.98 -14.74 -6.52
CA SER A 1016 5.37 -15.15 -6.37
C SER A 1016 5.47 -16.38 -5.50
N VAL A 1017 6.17 -17.39 -5.99
CA VAL A 1017 6.51 -18.59 -5.20
C VAL A 1017 7.76 -18.28 -4.41
N THR A 1018 7.73 -18.59 -3.11
CA THR A 1018 8.94 -18.55 -2.27
C THR A 1018 9.58 -19.93 -2.29
N ILE A 1019 10.85 -20.01 -2.67
CA ILE A 1019 11.65 -21.22 -2.68
C ILE A 1019 12.56 -21.18 -1.45
N ILE A 1020 12.54 -22.23 -0.65
CA ILE A 1020 13.33 -22.36 0.58
C ILE A 1020 14.40 -23.42 0.34
N TYR A 1021 15.67 -23.04 0.44
CA TYR A 1021 16.81 -23.93 0.23
C TYR A 1021 17.27 -24.59 1.54
N THR A 1022 18.00 -25.70 1.42
CA THR A 1022 18.50 -26.47 2.58
C THR A 1022 19.50 -25.71 3.45
N ASP A 1023 20.20 -24.72 2.88
CA ASP A 1023 21.10 -23.81 3.59
C ASP A 1023 20.36 -22.70 4.38
N GLY A 1024 19.03 -22.66 4.29
CA GLY A 1024 18.17 -21.68 4.95
C GLY A 1024 17.98 -20.38 4.16
N SER A 1025 18.63 -20.21 3.01
CA SER A 1025 18.36 -19.09 2.12
C SER A 1025 17.00 -19.26 1.43
N GLU A 1026 16.37 -18.14 1.07
CA GLU A 1026 15.12 -18.11 0.32
C GLU A 1026 15.30 -17.28 -0.97
N SER A 1027 14.63 -17.68 -2.04
CA SER A 1027 14.45 -16.86 -3.24
C SER A 1027 12.95 -16.71 -3.54
N GLN A 1028 12.59 -15.65 -4.23
CA GLN A 1028 11.22 -15.42 -4.71
C GLN A 1028 11.25 -15.30 -6.22
N ALA A 1029 10.36 -16.03 -6.87
CA ALA A 1029 10.21 -15.98 -8.32
C ALA A 1029 8.77 -15.57 -8.66
N PRO A 1030 8.54 -14.47 -9.39
CA PRO A 1030 7.22 -14.09 -9.85
C PRO A 1030 6.80 -14.98 -11.03
N PHE A 1031 5.49 -15.19 -11.16
CA PHE A 1031 4.89 -15.85 -12.32
C PHE A 1031 3.45 -15.36 -12.50
N GLN A 1032 2.87 -15.69 -13.65
CA GLN A 1032 1.48 -15.41 -13.98
C GLN A 1032 0.83 -16.67 -14.54
N LEU A 1033 -0.42 -16.92 -14.17
CA LEU A 1033 -1.24 -17.97 -14.78
C LEU A 1033 -2.48 -17.34 -15.42
N PRO A 1034 -2.84 -17.74 -16.65
CA PRO A 1034 -4.08 -17.29 -17.27
C PRO A 1034 -5.31 -17.71 -16.45
N ASN A 1035 -6.40 -16.99 -16.67
CA ASN A 1035 -7.71 -17.44 -16.22
C ASN A 1035 -8.02 -18.84 -16.79
N TRP A 1036 -8.57 -19.71 -15.96
CA TRP A 1036 -8.91 -21.09 -16.31
C TRP A 1036 -9.77 -21.26 -17.58
N CYS A 1037 -10.59 -20.30 -18.01
CA CYS A 1037 -11.37 -20.43 -19.26
C CYS A 1037 -11.14 -19.35 -20.30
N CYS A 1038 -11.08 -18.10 -19.84
CA CYS A 1038 -11.62 -17.00 -20.60
C CYS A 1038 -10.56 -15.92 -20.92
N GLN A 1039 -9.29 -16.33 -20.92
CA GLN A 1039 -8.13 -15.52 -21.27
C GLN A 1039 -7.27 -16.26 -22.29
N ASP A 1040 -6.43 -15.52 -23.03
CA ASP A 1040 -5.42 -16.10 -23.91
C ASP A 1040 -4.56 -17.14 -23.14
N PRO A 1041 -4.54 -18.42 -23.57
CA PRO A 1041 -3.76 -19.48 -22.94
C PRO A 1041 -2.25 -19.22 -22.84
N ALA A 1042 -1.69 -18.34 -23.67
CA ALA A 1042 -0.27 -18.00 -23.67
C ALA A 1042 0.09 -16.86 -22.70
N THR A 1043 -0.89 -16.26 -22.03
CA THR A 1043 -0.66 -15.12 -21.11
C THR A 1043 0.41 -15.46 -20.08
N GLY A 1044 1.40 -14.58 -19.93
CA GLY A 1044 2.48 -14.75 -18.95
C GLY A 1044 3.46 -15.86 -19.28
N GLY A 1045 3.50 -16.32 -20.54
CA GLY A 1045 4.40 -17.39 -21.00
C GLY A 1045 3.95 -18.80 -20.62
N ALA A 1046 2.77 -18.95 -20.02
CA ALA A 1046 2.22 -20.23 -19.61
C ALA A 1046 1.99 -21.16 -20.81
N LYS A 1047 2.07 -22.48 -20.57
CA LYS A 1047 1.77 -23.51 -21.57
C LYS A 1047 0.56 -24.32 -21.12
N THR A 1048 -0.37 -24.64 -22.02
CA THR A 1048 -1.51 -25.49 -21.66
C THR A 1048 -1.02 -26.91 -21.33
N ALA A 1049 -1.34 -27.41 -20.14
CA ALA A 1049 -1.11 -28.79 -19.72
C ALA A 1049 -2.27 -29.69 -20.18
N VAL A 1050 -3.51 -29.25 -19.93
CA VAL A 1050 -4.73 -29.93 -20.36
C VAL A 1050 -5.86 -28.92 -20.56
N SER A 1051 -6.73 -29.19 -21.53
CA SER A 1051 -7.94 -28.43 -21.83
C SER A 1051 -9.13 -29.37 -21.86
N VAL A 1052 -10.17 -29.08 -21.07
CA VAL A 1052 -11.40 -29.87 -20.97
C VAL A 1052 -12.64 -29.02 -21.21
N LYS A 1053 -13.72 -29.63 -21.68
CA LYS A 1053 -14.99 -28.94 -21.94
C LYS A 1053 -15.90 -28.96 -20.72
N GLY A 1054 -16.53 -27.81 -20.46
CA GLY A 1054 -17.49 -27.65 -19.38
C GLY A 1054 -16.87 -27.57 -17.99
N ARG A 1055 -17.65 -27.01 -17.07
CA ARG A 1055 -17.32 -26.92 -15.63
C ARG A 1055 -18.50 -27.40 -14.81
N TYR A 1056 -18.25 -27.82 -13.58
CA TYR A 1056 -19.31 -28.00 -12.61
C TYR A 1056 -19.61 -26.69 -11.90
N THR A 1057 -20.90 -26.49 -11.65
CA THR A 1057 -21.48 -25.41 -10.84
C THR A 1057 -22.31 -26.05 -9.72
N ALA A 1058 -22.79 -25.26 -8.76
CA ALA A 1058 -23.72 -25.75 -7.74
C ALA A 1058 -25.03 -26.35 -8.31
N ALA A 1059 -25.37 -26.06 -9.58
CA ALA A 1059 -26.54 -26.60 -10.27
C ALA A 1059 -26.22 -27.82 -11.18
N GLY A 1060 -24.98 -28.28 -11.20
CA GLY A 1060 -24.51 -29.35 -12.07
C GLY A 1060 -23.60 -28.86 -13.21
N LEU A 1061 -23.43 -29.69 -14.24
CA LEU A 1061 -22.53 -29.43 -15.36
C LEU A 1061 -23.06 -28.29 -16.24
N ALA A 1062 -22.24 -27.28 -16.50
CA ALA A 1062 -22.58 -26.11 -17.30
C ALA A 1062 -21.46 -25.76 -18.30
N ASN A 1063 -21.74 -24.83 -19.22
CA ASN A 1063 -20.79 -24.28 -20.19
C ASN A 1063 -20.06 -25.37 -21.00
N THR A 1064 -20.79 -26.39 -21.44
CA THR A 1064 -20.25 -27.62 -22.05
C THR A 1064 -19.50 -27.42 -23.37
N THR A 1065 -19.51 -26.21 -23.94
CA THR A 1065 -18.74 -25.83 -25.14
C THR A 1065 -17.49 -25.01 -24.83
N THR A 1066 -17.39 -24.44 -23.63
CA THR A 1066 -16.28 -23.62 -23.17
C THR A 1066 -15.11 -24.51 -22.72
N ASP A 1067 -13.89 -24.14 -23.09
CA ASP A 1067 -12.67 -24.78 -22.59
C ASP A 1067 -12.30 -24.26 -21.20
N TYR A 1068 -11.97 -25.19 -20.33
CA TYR A 1068 -11.35 -24.95 -19.02
C TYR A 1068 -9.99 -25.64 -19.00
N ARG A 1069 -8.95 -24.90 -18.62
CA ARG A 1069 -7.54 -25.26 -18.85
C ARG A 1069 -6.74 -25.25 -17.57
N VAL A 1070 -5.84 -26.22 -17.46
CA VAL A 1070 -4.75 -26.24 -16.49
C VAL A 1070 -3.48 -25.88 -17.23
N PHE A 1071 -2.66 -25.03 -16.63
CA PHE A 1071 -1.46 -24.48 -17.23
C PHE A 1071 -0.21 -24.95 -16.51
N TYR A 1072 0.87 -25.07 -17.29
CA TYR A 1072 2.24 -25.25 -16.88
C TYR A 1072 2.95 -23.91 -16.83
N THR A 1073 3.67 -23.67 -15.75
CA THR A 1073 4.68 -22.62 -15.64
C THR A 1073 5.90 -23.18 -14.91
N ALA A 1074 7.06 -22.60 -15.12
CA ALA A 1074 8.28 -22.98 -14.41
C ALA A 1074 9.06 -21.75 -14.01
N VAL A 1075 9.67 -21.80 -12.83
CA VAL A 1075 10.57 -20.77 -12.33
C VAL A 1075 11.96 -21.34 -12.13
N GLN A 1076 12.98 -20.56 -12.45
CA GLN A 1076 14.37 -21.00 -12.33
C GLN A 1076 14.77 -21.12 -10.85
N LEU A 1077 15.60 -22.12 -10.55
CA LEU A 1077 16.20 -22.30 -9.23
C LEU A 1077 17.61 -21.72 -9.18
N ASP A 1078 18.02 -21.17 -8.04
CA ASP A 1078 19.39 -20.75 -7.78
C ASP A 1078 20.38 -21.90 -8.05
N PRO A 1079 21.34 -21.72 -8.98
CA PRO A 1079 22.29 -22.77 -9.35
C PRO A 1079 23.07 -23.33 -8.15
N GLY A 1080 23.19 -24.65 -8.09
CA GLY A 1080 23.98 -25.35 -7.06
C GLY A 1080 23.32 -25.42 -5.68
N LYS A 1081 22.12 -24.84 -5.49
CA LYS A 1081 21.36 -24.99 -4.25
C LYS A 1081 20.40 -26.18 -4.30
N THR A 1082 20.19 -26.80 -3.16
CA THR A 1082 19.19 -27.86 -2.98
C THR A 1082 17.91 -27.25 -2.42
N VAL A 1083 16.79 -27.41 -3.13
CA VAL A 1083 15.48 -26.98 -2.65
C VAL A 1083 15.07 -27.87 -1.48
N LYS A 1084 14.52 -27.26 -0.43
CA LYS A 1084 13.94 -27.96 0.72
C LYS A 1084 12.42 -27.91 0.66
N ALA A 1085 11.84 -26.72 0.47
CA ALA A 1085 10.40 -26.51 0.42
C ALA A 1085 10.01 -25.32 -0.46
N ILE A 1086 8.72 -25.18 -0.73
CA ILE A 1086 8.12 -24.03 -1.41
C ILE A 1086 6.95 -23.46 -0.59
N LYS A 1087 6.67 -22.17 -0.74
CA LYS A 1087 5.41 -21.55 -0.33
C LYS A 1087 4.72 -21.00 -1.57
N LEU A 1088 3.49 -21.43 -1.81
CA LEU A 1088 2.69 -20.99 -2.95
C LEU A 1088 1.92 -19.69 -2.62
N PRO A 1089 1.76 -18.77 -3.58
CA PRO A 1089 1.05 -17.51 -3.36
C PRO A 1089 -0.46 -17.71 -3.20
N GLY A 1090 -1.12 -16.66 -2.68
CA GLY A 1090 -2.59 -16.50 -2.72
C GLY A 1090 -3.07 -15.85 -4.02
N GLY A 1091 -4.06 -14.95 -3.93
CA GLY A 1091 -4.42 -14.06 -5.04
C GLY A 1091 -5.16 -14.76 -6.20
N GLY A 1092 -6.11 -15.65 -5.91
CA GLY A 1092 -6.93 -16.31 -6.92
C GLY A 1092 -6.24 -17.45 -7.69
N LEU A 1093 -4.97 -17.73 -7.45
CA LEU A 1093 -4.23 -18.85 -8.03
C LEU A 1093 -4.59 -20.19 -7.36
N GLY A 1094 -4.60 -21.28 -8.14
CA GLY A 1094 -4.70 -22.64 -7.61
C GLY A 1094 -3.71 -23.58 -8.26
N PHE A 1095 -3.14 -24.48 -7.45
CA PHE A 1095 -2.09 -25.41 -7.88
C PHE A 1095 -2.51 -26.86 -7.64
N PHE A 1096 -2.35 -27.68 -8.67
CA PHE A 1096 -2.60 -29.11 -8.64
C PHE A 1096 -1.31 -29.88 -8.34
N ALA A 1097 -0.20 -29.52 -8.98
CA ALA A 1097 1.04 -30.25 -8.81
C ALA A 1097 2.27 -29.34 -8.91
N ALA A 1098 3.37 -29.79 -8.31
CA ALA A 1098 4.68 -29.15 -8.39
C ALA A 1098 5.76 -30.22 -8.42
N THR A 1099 6.82 -29.99 -9.19
CA THR A 1099 7.97 -30.90 -9.25
C THR A 1099 9.26 -30.11 -9.49
N LEU A 1100 10.39 -30.69 -9.12
CA LEU A 1100 11.70 -30.20 -9.57
C LEU A 1100 12.02 -30.91 -10.87
N ALA A 1101 12.38 -30.13 -11.89
CA ALA A 1101 12.74 -30.69 -13.19
C ALA A 1101 14.15 -30.26 -13.57
N ASP A 1102 14.90 -31.23 -14.10
CA ASP A 1102 16.12 -30.97 -14.85
C ASP A 1102 15.75 -30.79 -16.31
N LYS A 1103 15.65 -29.53 -16.74
CA LYS A 1103 15.84 -29.22 -18.16
C LYS A 1103 17.34 -29.41 -18.43
N PRO A 1104 17.79 -30.37 -19.27
CA PRO A 1104 19.22 -30.58 -19.54
C PRO A 1104 19.80 -29.24 -19.95
N LEU A 1105 20.67 -28.71 -19.10
CA LEU A 1105 21.29 -27.44 -19.41
C LEU A 1105 22.18 -27.67 -20.64
N PRO A 1106 22.14 -26.80 -21.65
CA PRO A 1106 23.03 -26.83 -22.80
C PRO A 1106 24.48 -27.15 -22.40
N PRO A 1107 25.29 -27.84 -23.23
CA PRO A 1107 26.71 -28.03 -22.92
C PRO A 1107 27.40 -26.69 -22.67
N ALA A 1108 28.33 -26.65 -21.71
CA ALA A 1108 29.10 -25.43 -21.47
C ALA A 1108 29.93 -25.09 -22.73
N PRO A 1109 29.90 -23.84 -23.21
CA PRO A 1109 30.61 -23.45 -24.41
C PRO A 1109 32.14 -23.56 -24.22
N THR A 1110 32.84 -23.88 -25.32
CA THR A 1110 34.30 -23.96 -25.41
C THR A 1110 34.81 -23.11 -26.58
N GLY A 1111 36.05 -22.65 -26.50
CA GLY A 1111 36.64 -21.77 -27.52
C GLY A 1111 35.96 -20.39 -27.58
N GLN A 1112 35.63 -19.91 -28.78
CA GLN A 1112 35.02 -18.58 -28.98
C GLN A 1112 33.70 -18.63 -29.78
N PRO A 1113 32.62 -19.24 -29.24
CA PRO A 1113 31.37 -19.42 -29.96
C PRO A 1113 30.54 -18.13 -30.02
N TRP A 1114 29.74 -17.98 -31.07
CA TRP A 1114 28.67 -16.98 -31.12
C TRP A 1114 27.47 -17.44 -30.31
N VAL A 1115 26.80 -16.51 -29.63
CA VAL A 1115 25.60 -16.81 -28.83
C VAL A 1115 24.46 -17.35 -29.71
N SER A 1116 24.43 -16.96 -30.99
CA SER A 1116 23.49 -17.47 -31.99
C SER A 1116 23.73 -18.92 -32.42
N ASP A 1117 24.90 -19.51 -32.14
CA ASP A 1117 25.19 -20.94 -32.37
C ASP A 1117 24.91 -21.80 -31.14
N LEU A 1118 24.67 -21.18 -29.98
CA LEU A 1118 24.43 -21.89 -28.73
C LEU A 1118 22.97 -22.28 -28.57
N GLU A 1119 22.75 -23.43 -27.95
CA GLU A 1119 21.44 -23.77 -27.41
C GLU A 1119 21.14 -22.84 -26.23
N TRP A 1120 19.96 -22.21 -26.23
CA TRP A 1120 19.55 -21.25 -25.19
C TRP A 1120 18.84 -21.96 -24.06
N ILE A 1121 19.08 -21.52 -22.82
CA ILE A 1121 18.39 -21.98 -21.62
C ILE A 1121 16.91 -21.58 -21.71
N ASP A 1122 16.66 -20.31 -22.05
CA ASP A 1122 15.34 -19.75 -22.31
C ASP A 1122 15.46 -18.51 -23.19
N ALA A 1123 14.38 -18.17 -23.90
CA ALA A 1123 14.27 -16.95 -24.67
C ALA A 1123 12.83 -16.42 -24.64
N SER A 1124 12.69 -15.15 -24.30
CA SER A 1124 11.45 -14.38 -24.47
C SER A 1124 11.71 -13.20 -25.39
N ASN A 1125 10.66 -12.78 -26.10
CA ASN A 1125 10.68 -11.66 -27.01
C ASN A 1125 9.35 -10.92 -26.89
N GLY A 1126 9.36 -9.61 -27.08
CA GLY A 1126 8.16 -8.79 -26.95
C GLY A 1126 7.18 -8.98 -28.11
N TRP A 1127 7.71 -9.25 -29.31
CA TRP A 1127 6.93 -9.51 -30.52
C TRP A 1127 7.71 -10.42 -31.46
N GLY A 1128 7.06 -11.47 -31.99
CA GLY A 1128 7.74 -12.49 -32.80
C GLY A 1128 8.75 -13.34 -32.02
N PRO A 1129 9.38 -14.35 -32.63
CA PRO A 1129 10.46 -15.11 -32.00
C PRO A 1129 11.81 -14.34 -32.01
N VAL A 1130 12.73 -14.70 -31.12
CA VAL A 1130 14.13 -14.23 -31.22
C VAL A 1130 14.81 -14.90 -32.42
N GLU A 1131 15.45 -14.10 -33.25
CA GLU A 1131 16.07 -14.50 -34.51
C GLU A 1131 17.57 -14.79 -34.38
N ARG A 1132 18.03 -15.80 -35.12
CA ARG A 1132 19.45 -16.20 -35.15
C ARG A 1132 20.08 -15.71 -36.45
N ASP A 1133 21.15 -14.93 -36.29
CA ASP A 1133 21.94 -14.35 -37.39
C ASP A 1133 21.12 -13.46 -38.35
N ARG A 1134 19.96 -12.97 -37.88
CA ARG A 1134 18.99 -12.14 -38.57
C ARG A 1134 18.38 -11.15 -37.58
N SER A 1135 17.88 -10.03 -38.08
CA SER A 1135 17.05 -9.07 -37.36
C SER A 1135 15.70 -9.69 -36.97
N ASN A 1136 14.85 -9.00 -36.21
CA ASN A 1136 13.54 -9.52 -35.82
C ASN A 1136 12.49 -9.33 -36.93
N GLY A 1137 11.88 -10.38 -37.48
CA GLY A 1137 10.90 -10.24 -38.59
C GLY A 1137 9.42 -10.30 -38.19
N GLU A 1138 9.11 -10.19 -36.90
CA GLU A 1138 7.76 -10.06 -36.30
C GLU A 1138 6.85 -11.32 -36.34
N ASP A 1139 6.74 -12.04 -37.46
CA ASP A 1139 5.67 -13.01 -37.70
C ASP A 1139 6.05 -14.48 -37.40
N GLY A 1140 7.23 -14.92 -37.84
CA GLY A 1140 7.64 -16.33 -37.78
C GLY A 1140 9.15 -16.50 -37.67
N ALA A 1141 9.63 -17.71 -37.39
CA ALA A 1141 11.07 -17.93 -37.26
C ALA A 1141 11.80 -17.79 -38.60
N ALA A 1142 12.96 -17.12 -38.61
CA ALA A 1142 13.85 -16.88 -39.73
C ALA A 1142 13.29 -16.02 -40.88
N ASP A 1143 12.34 -15.13 -40.58
CA ASP A 1143 11.76 -14.18 -41.53
C ASP A 1143 12.46 -12.80 -41.55
N GLY A 1144 13.28 -12.49 -40.53
CA GLY A 1144 14.05 -11.26 -40.44
C GLY A 1144 15.13 -11.07 -41.51
N ALA A 1145 15.50 -9.81 -41.73
CA ALA A 1145 16.57 -9.40 -42.63
C ALA A 1145 17.97 -9.71 -42.04
N PRO A 1146 19.07 -9.55 -42.80
CA PRO A 1146 20.40 -9.61 -42.22
C PRO A 1146 20.60 -8.49 -41.18
N ILE A 1147 21.18 -8.81 -40.02
CA ILE A 1147 21.48 -7.85 -38.95
C ILE A 1147 22.33 -6.71 -39.50
N THR A 1148 21.83 -5.48 -39.41
CA THR A 1148 22.53 -4.30 -39.89
C THR A 1148 22.46 -3.19 -38.86
N LEU A 1149 23.62 -2.76 -38.34
CA LEU A 1149 23.73 -1.68 -37.35
C LEU A 1149 24.68 -0.59 -37.84
N ASP A 1150 24.20 0.65 -37.89
CA ASP A 1150 24.97 1.84 -38.31
C ASP A 1150 25.59 1.63 -39.70
N GLY A 1151 24.78 1.08 -40.62
CA GLY A 1151 25.17 0.77 -41.99
C GLY A 1151 26.15 -0.40 -42.15
N THR A 1152 26.50 -1.08 -41.05
CA THR A 1152 27.38 -2.25 -41.06
C THR A 1152 26.56 -3.53 -40.92
N GLN A 1153 26.68 -4.43 -41.90
CA GLN A 1153 26.01 -5.71 -41.86
C GLN A 1153 26.86 -6.76 -41.10
N TYR A 1154 26.22 -7.53 -40.24
CA TYR A 1154 26.84 -8.56 -39.42
C TYR A 1154 26.35 -9.95 -39.84
N ALA A 1155 27.29 -10.88 -39.97
CA ALA A 1155 26.97 -12.26 -40.37
C ALA A 1155 26.47 -13.12 -39.20
N LYS A 1156 26.72 -12.70 -37.96
CA LYS A 1156 26.41 -13.45 -36.73
C LYS A 1156 25.80 -12.52 -35.69
N GLY A 1157 24.81 -13.00 -34.94
CA GLY A 1157 24.18 -12.22 -33.88
C GLY A 1157 22.76 -12.69 -33.54
N LEU A 1158 22.08 -11.93 -32.69
CA LEU A 1158 20.69 -12.18 -32.32
C LEU A 1158 19.83 -10.98 -32.67
N GLY A 1159 18.74 -11.17 -33.41
CA GLY A 1159 17.70 -10.16 -33.59
C GLY A 1159 16.57 -10.39 -32.58
N THR A 1160 16.19 -9.34 -31.85
CA THR A 1160 15.15 -9.41 -30.81
C THR A 1160 14.17 -8.26 -30.97
N HIS A 1161 13.01 -8.38 -30.33
CA HIS A 1161 12.05 -7.31 -30.16
C HIS A 1161 11.84 -7.04 -28.66
N ALA A 1162 12.01 -5.81 -28.21
CA ALA A 1162 11.85 -5.51 -26.79
C ALA A 1162 10.39 -5.72 -26.31
N ALA A 1163 10.13 -6.04 -25.03
CA ALA A 1163 11.10 -6.51 -24.06
C ALA A 1163 11.50 -7.97 -24.35
N SER A 1164 12.79 -8.25 -24.44
CA SER A 1164 13.34 -9.57 -24.72
C SER A 1164 14.31 -10.01 -23.63
N SER A 1165 14.51 -11.33 -23.52
CA SER A 1165 15.49 -11.93 -22.62
C SER A 1165 15.95 -13.26 -23.19
N VAL A 1166 17.23 -13.38 -23.54
CA VAL A 1166 17.87 -14.61 -24.02
C VAL A 1166 18.91 -15.06 -23.00
N SER A 1167 18.76 -16.26 -22.45
CA SER A 1167 19.71 -16.82 -21.49
C SER A 1167 20.49 -17.99 -22.08
N VAL A 1168 21.81 -18.01 -21.90
CA VAL A 1168 22.70 -19.11 -22.29
C VAL A 1168 23.52 -19.61 -21.11
N ARG A 1169 23.97 -20.86 -21.20
CA ARG A 1169 24.83 -21.45 -20.17
C ARG A 1169 26.28 -21.05 -20.41
N LEU A 1170 26.97 -20.67 -19.33
CA LEU A 1170 28.43 -20.48 -19.31
C LEU A 1170 29.16 -21.63 -18.60
N GLY A 1171 28.53 -22.23 -17.57
CA GLY A 1171 29.07 -23.36 -16.82
C GLY A 1171 30.40 -23.09 -16.10
N GLY A 1172 30.70 -21.82 -15.79
CA GLY A 1172 31.98 -21.38 -15.22
C GLY A 1172 33.16 -21.46 -16.18
N ASN A 1173 32.92 -21.75 -17.47
CA ASN A 1173 33.99 -22.04 -18.43
C ASN A 1173 34.42 -20.83 -19.27
N CYS A 1174 33.67 -19.72 -19.18
CA CYS A 1174 33.90 -18.50 -19.96
C CYS A 1174 34.47 -17.37 -19.11
N SER A 1175 35.16 -16.45 -19.78
CA SER A 1175 35.87 -15.32 -19.16
C SER A 1175 35.42 -13.96 -19.70
N ALA A 1176 34.91 -13.90 -20.94
CA ALA A 1176 34.38 -12.66 -21.50
C ALA A 1176 33.14 -12.92 -22.38
N PHE A 1177 32.24 -11.95 -22.41
CA PHE A 1177 31.19 -11.77 -23.40
C PHE A 1177 31.43 -10.45 -24.14
N THR A 1178 31.35 -10.47 -25.47
CA THR A 1178 31.42 -9.26 -26.31
C THR A 1178 30.29 -9.24 -27.32
N ALA A 1179 29.78 -8.06 -27.66
CA ALA A 1179 28.81 -7.88 -28.74
C ALA A 1179 28.89 -6.44 -29.26
N GLU A 1180 28.36 -6.20 -30.44
CA GLU A 1180 28.00 -4.88 -30.94
C GLU A 1180 26.47 -4.77 -30.84
N VAL A 1181 25.94 -3.75 -30.17
CA VAL A 1181 24.50 -3.65 -29.91
C VAL A 1181 23.91 -2.37 -30.48
N GLY A 1182 22.66 -2.46 -30.95
CA GLY A 1182 21.95 -1.34 -31.56
C GLY A 1182 20.53 -1.76 -31.99
N VAL A 1183 19.78 -0.80 -32.52
CA VAL A 1183 18.49 -1.07 -33.18
C VAL A 1183 18.78 -1.36 -34.65
N ASP A 1184 18.16 -2.40 -35.21
CA ASP A 1184 18.38 -2.80 -36.60
C ASP A 1184 18.03 -1.65 -37.56
N ASP A 1185 18.86 -1.43 -38.58
CA ASP A 1185 18.66 -0.39 -39.59
C ASP A 1185 17.32 -0.55 -40.34
N GLU A 1186 16.68 -1.74 -40.35
CA GLU A 1186 15.40 -2.00 -41.02
C GLU A 1186 14.21 -1.23 -40.46
N VAL A 1187 14.28 -0.83 -39.18
CA VAL A 1187 13.22 -0.05 -38.54
C VAL A 1187 13.46 1.45 -38.61
N ASP A 1188 14.52 1.90 -39.30
CA ASP A 1188 14.95 3.29 -39.32
C ASP A 1188 15.06 3.83 -37.89
N ASP A 1189 14.68 5.09 -37.63
CA ASP A 1189 14.80 5.74 -36.32
C ASP A 1189 13.70 5.37 -35.30
N ARG A 1190 12.87 4.35 -35.58
CA ARG A 1190 11.62 4.09 -34.84
C ARG A 1190 11.82 3.33 -33.53
N GLY A 1191 12.75 2.39 -33.47
CA GLY A 1191 12.99 1.55 -32.29
C GLY A 1191 13.78 2.24 -31.19
N LYS A 1192 13.49 1.89 -29.93
CA LYS A 1192 14.12 2.43 -28.74
C LYS A 1192 14.32 1.38 -27.67
N VAL A 1193 15.57 1.06 -27.42
CA VAL A 1193 15.90 -0.08 -26.56
C VAL A 1193 17.02 0.22 -25.60
N SER A 1194 17.08 -0.52 -24.50
CA SER A 1194 18.29 -0.61 -23.69
C SER A 1194 18.69 -2.06 -23.51
N PHE A 1195 19.97 -2.33 -23.65
CA PHE A 1195 20.56 -3.66 -23.57
C PHE A 1195 21.09 -3.87 -22.15
N LYS A 1196 20.78 -5.02 -21.55
CA LYS A 1196 21.35 -5.44 -20.27
C LYS A 1196 22.01 -6.79 -20.41
N VAL A 1197 23.16 -6.92 -19.76
CA VAL A 1197 23.85 -8.21 -19.63
C VAL A 1197 23.89 -8.56 -18.16
N ALA A 1198 23.31 -9.70 -17.80
CA ALA A 1198 23.36 -10.26 -16.46
C ALA A 1198 24.16 -11.57 -16.44
N VAL A 1199 24.94 -11.75 -15.38
CA VAL A 1199 25.67 -12.99 -15.11
C VAL A 1199 25.13 -13.54 -13.79
N ASP A 1200 24.62 -14.78 -13.82
CA ASP A 1200 23.97 -15.42 -12.67
C ASP A 1200 22.86 -14.55 -12.04
N GLY A 1201 22.05 -13.91 -12.89
CA GLY A 1201 20.97 -13.01 -12.47
C GLY A 1201 21.41 -11.63 -11.99
N VAL A 1202 22.72 -11.36 -11.88
CA VAL A 1202 23.27 -10.06 -11.49
C VAL A 1202 23.62 -9.26 -12.74
N VAL A 1203 22.93 -8.14 -12.96
CA VAL A 1203 23.23 -7.21 -14.06
C VAL A 1203 24.65 -6.67 -13.92
N LYS A 1204 25.49 -6.92 -14.93
CA LYS A 1204 26.88 -6.48 -15.03
C LYS A 1204 27.04 -5.30 -15.98
N TYR A 1205 26.14 -5.18 -16.95
CA TYR A 1205 26.13 -4.11 -17.94
C TYR A 1205 24.70 -3.68 -18.23
N THR A 1206 24.53 -2.38 -18.45
CA THR A 1206 23.34 -1.76 -19.01
C THR A 1206 23.84 -0.72 -19.98
N SER A 1207 23.42 -0.81 -21.24
CA SER A 1207 23.70 0.22 -22.21
C SER A 1207 22.90 1.48 -21.87
N ASP A 1208 23.33 2.61 -22.41
CA ASP A 1208 22.44 3.75 -22.57
C ASP A 1208 21.26 3.39 -23.50
N LEU A 1209 20.27 4.28 -23.60
CA LEU A 1209 19.19 4.15 -24.59
C LEU A 1209 19.78 4.19 -26.00
N LEU A 1210 19.52 3.15 -26.79
CA LEU A 1210 19.88 3.05 -28.19
C LEU A 1210 18.62 3.20 -29.06
N THR A 1211 18.76 3.94 -30.14
CA THR A 1211 17.73 4.15 -31.16
C THR A 1211 18.28 3.70 -32.52
N GLY A 1212 17.47 3.58 -33.56
CA GLY A 1212 17.98 3.24 -34.89
C GLY A 1212 18.86 4.29 -35.57
N THR A 1213 19.12 5.43 -34.89
CA THR A 1213 20.16 6.40 -35.30
C THR A 1213 21.36 6.43 -34.37
N SER A 1214 21.34 5.62 -33.31
CA SER A 1214 22.47 5.52 -32.39
C SER A 1214 23.64 4.83 -33.09
N PRO A 1215 24.88 5.31 -32.91
CA PRO A 1215 26.03 4.55 -33.36
C PRO A 1215 26.05 3.20 -32.64
N THR A 1216 26.49 2.17 -33.36
CA THR A 1216 26.66 0.82 -32.81
C THR A 1216 27.54 0.87 -31.57
N VAL A 1217 27.12 0.18 -30.48
CA VAL A 1217 27.80 0.22 -29.20
C VAL A 1217 28.51 -1.10 -28.90
N PRO A 1218 29.83 -1.09 -28.66
CA PRO A 1218 30.53 -2.29 -28.23
C PRO A 1218 30.22 -2.58 -26.77
N VAL A 1219 29.83 -3.81 -26.50
CA VAL A 1219 29.61 -4.39 -25.17
C VAL A 1219 30.76 -5.33 -24.88
N ALA A 1220 31.37 -5.20 -23.71
CA ALA A 1220 32.36 -6.14 -23.19
C ALA A 1220 32.13 -6.36 -21.70
N VAL A 1221 31.87 -7.62 -21.32
CA VAL A 1221 31.52 -7.99 -19.93
C VAL A 1221 32.40 -9.14 -19.48
N ASP A 1222 32.99 -9.01 -18.29
CA ASP A 1222 33.66 -10.12 -17.61
C ASP A 1222 32.62 -11.09 -17.06
N VAL A 1223 32.70 -12.33 -17.52
CA VAL A 1223 31.78 -13.42 -17.12
C VAL A 1223 32.50 -14.54 -16.38
N THR A 1224 33.72 -14.28 -15.90
CA THR A 1224 34.58 -15.27 -15.23
C THR A 1224 33.87 -15.93 -14.05
N GLY A 1225 33.81 -17.26 -14.08
CA GLY A 1225 33.17 -18.07 -13.03
C GLY A 1225 31.64 -18.10 -13.07
N GLY A 1226 31.02 -17.31 -13.96
CA GLY A 1226 29.57 -17.26 -14.13
C GLY A 1226 29.00 -18.57 -14.64
N GLN A 1227 27.80 -18.95 -14.18
CA GLN A 1227 27.09 -20.16 -14.61
C GLN A 1227 26.14 -19.89 -15.78
N THR A 1228 25.51 -18.71 -15.82
CA THR A 1228 24.60 -18.27 -16.89
C THR A 1228 24.89 -16.85 -17.34
N LEU A 1229 24.59 -16.58 -18.61
CA LEU A 1229 24.59 -15.25 -19.21
C LEU A 1229 23.18 -14.95 -19.69
N THR A 1230 22.61 -13.82 -19.31
CA THR A 1230 21.31 -13.36 -19.78
C THR A 1230 21.47 -12.02 -20.51
N LEU A 1231 21.05 -12.00 -21.77
CA LEU A 1231 21.01 -10.84 -22.65
C LEU A 1231 19.58 -10.33 -22.68
N GLN A 1232 19.33 -9.13 -22.16
CA GLN A 1232 17.99 -8.57 -22.07
C GLN A 1232 17.89 -7.29 -22.87
N VAL A 1233 16.77 -7.10 -23.56
CA VAL A 1233 16.42 -5.84 -24.18
C VAL A 1233 15.16 -5.33 -23.48
N THR A 1234 15.20 -4.10 -22.98
CA THR A 1234 14.03 -3.43 -22.44
C THR A 1234 13.45 -2.50 -23.48
N ASP A 1235 12.14 -2.27 -23.45
CA ASP A 1235 11.41 -1.27 -24.28
C ASP A 1235 11.73 0.19 -23.92
N ALA A 1236 12.80 0.39 -23.14
CA ALA A 1236 13.27 1.63 -22.54
C ALA A 1236 12.18 2.54 -21.93
N GLY A 1237 11.00 1.99 -21.62
CA GLY A 1237 9.86 2.68 -21.02
C GLY A 1237 8.93 3.43 -21.98
N ASP A 1238 9.09 3.37 -23.32
CA ASP A 1238 8.14 3.97 -24.29
C ASP A 1238 7.22 3.00 -25.02
N GLY A 1239 7.26 1.72 -24.64
CA GLY A 1239 6.49 0.65 -25.27
C GLY A 1239 7.26 0.06 -26.44
N VAL A 1240 6.77 -1.06 -26.96
CA VAL A 1240 7.61 -1.97 -27.77
C VAL A 1240 7.68 -1.63 -29.26
N THR A 1241 7.06 -0.55 -29.74
CA THR A 1241 6.82 -0.34 -31.18
C THR A 1241 8.12 -0.20 -31.97
N SER A 1242 8.37 -1.14 -32.90
CA SER A 1242 9.57 -1.16 -33.77
C SER A 1242 10.89 -1.33 -33.03
N ASP A 1243 10.86 -1.94 -31.84
CA ASP A 1243 12.06 -2.19 -31.00
C ASP A 1243 12.88 -3.39 -31.49
N HIS A 1244 13.23 -3.41 -32.77
CA HIS A 1244 14.05 -4.44 -33.39
C HIS A 1244 15.49 -4.22 -32.95
N ALA A 1245 15.92 -4.98 -31.96
CA ALA A 1245 17.18 -4.80 -31.26
C ALA A 1245 18.12 -5.97 -31.54
N ASP A 1246 19.34 -5.64 -31.97
CA ASP A 1246 20.32 -6.65 -32.31
C ASP A 1246 21.47 -6.72 -31.32
N TRP A 1247 21.85 -7.95 -31.02
CA TRP A 1247 23.13 -8.33 -30.44
C TRP A 1247 24.04 -8.83 -31.56
N ALA A 1248 24.59 -7.91 -32.36
CA ALA A 1248 25.49 -8.22 -33.47
C ALA A 1248 26.85 -8.72 -32.98
N ASP A 1249 27.46 -9.67 -33.69
CA ASP A 1249 28.70 -10.38 -33.33
C ASP A 1249 28.77 -10.82 -31.85
N ALA A 1250 27.62 -11.17 -31.26
CA ALA A 1250 27.52 -11.59 -29.87
C ALA A 1250 28.32 -12.88 -29.63
N ARG A 1251 29.42 -12.78 -28.89
CA ARG A 1251 30.45 -13.81 -28.79
C ARG A 1251 30.94 -14.02 -27.37
N LEU A 1252 31.24 -15.27 -27.04
CA LEU A 1252 31.86 -15.65 -25.78
C LEU A 1252 33.35 -15.97 -25.97
N THR A 1253 34.15 -15.79 -24.92
CA THR A 1253 35.51 -16.34 -24.84
C THR A 1253 35.58 -17.33 -23.68
N CYS A 1254 35.73 -18.60 -24.02
CA CYS A 1254 35.73 -19.73 -23.10
C CYS A 1254 37.00 -20.57 -23.23
N LYS A 1255 37.28 -21.40 -22.23
CA LYS A 1255 38.44 -22.30 -22.28
C LYS A 1255 38.28 -23.30 -23.43
N ASP A 1256 39.40 -23.70 -24.01
CA ASP A 1256 39.43 -24.79 -24.99
C ASP A 1256 38.99 -26.11 -24.33
N ALA A 1257 38.35 -26.97 -25.13
CA ALA A 1257 37.73 -28.22 -24.69
C ALA A 1257 38.73 -29.24 -24.13
#